data_AF-A0A8S1RA15-F1
#
_entry.id   AF-A0A8S1RA15-F1
#
_cell.length_a   1.000
_cell.length_b   1.000
_cell.length_c   1.000
_cell.angle_alpha   90.00
_cell.angle_beta   90.00
_cell.angle_gamma   90.00
#
_symmetry.space_group_name_H-M   'P 1'
#
loop_
_entity.id
_entity.type
_entity.pdbx_description
1 polymer ?
#
loop_
_entity_poly.entity_id
_entity_poly.type
_entity_poly.pdbx_seq_one_letter_code
_entity_poly.pdbx_strand_id
1 'polypeptide(L)'
;MIILLILGLIEIIVCQNRFYSQDPSNEITKPRTHAKISENDTNFDFYFEFSDDKKEVTMFIEIDKMSYFSLGLGKSMSDADLWVFEVYENVITVNDSSCVKHGKPPTDISQGGTQDIQLLGYYYNKEGKTGVKFKRLAYTGDKYDKDLVEGEAVDFIWAHGKTESNLTVSNHGTVNRGSVQLNFTDGGGSNDVVVVDGDNIYYIHKWTNFVCWGIASDIAIIIARYYKTWGYRTYLHGFLFILIVTSSITTAIMMINTDWSVIKWDNFQEQSIENQFHIIIFVIVAFFMIAQTIGGILYNYMLTSFKINQKVSSKPSIHAILGYFVYILGKLQVIAGLLMDYNILFMLIFITVFLCRIILEIFYRKGGLIKLVMTSNKTHSNKVYSDTLDPLLNVNKSQFEENIQKLSNKLWCIYKNNIVDLSQMIHPGGNYIWKLIQGQDVTRYILGAYTLDTLSIKPYKHTIYTLKILEQYTTNIQVNQDLEFFVDKINNNLTKLKQEQWKLNTVIPYTDQIAYFGFVHQKYHFINTLSGLQTFAQYFIIKPIDHSSISTRQYTMVQSMTSQRVKYRKELSELFKKILNLQNIQKEIPKEDLYSSELPLIIKRYPSKNGFSQFIHDDNRKGQYLIEGPYGQNISIENGNHLVFIAGGTGLFPFLDILEYQLKLTYHSILLKQFGQDATQIINIGLIKNFKITLFLAVNSLDDLIGKDIYLTLLTLQSQLDIPNFKMIVRGNFKLKECEIITQRFNAQVFKTFIGDLNAVSNYFICGPPIMNQTTEQILNEEGIHKITIL
;
A
#
# COMPACT_ATOMS: atom_id res chain seq x y z
N MET A 1 26.45 5.74 36.37
CA MET A 1 27.21 4.96 35.37
C MET A 1 28.71 5.17 35.49
N ILE A 2 29.27 6.38 35.31
CA ILE A 2 30.73 6.60 35.44
C ILE A 2 31.25 6.32 36.88
N ILE A 3 30.49 6.65 37.93
CA ILE A 3 30.83 6.32 39.33
C ILE A 3 30.77 4.80 39.61
N LEU A 4 29.88 4.06 38.94
CA LEU A 4 29.81 2.59 39.02
C LEU A 4 30.99 1.93 38.27
N LEU A 5 31.48 2.57 37.21
CA LEU A 5 32.66 2.12 36.47
C LEU A 5 33.96 2.37 37.25
N ILE A 6 34.02 3.46 38.01
CA ILE A 6 35.17 3.80 38.87
C ILE A 6 35.18 2.95 40.16
N LEU A 7 34.02 2.65 40.76
CA LEU A 7 33.93 1.75 41.91
C LEU A 7 34.24 0.29 41.54
N GLY A 8 33.84 -0.16 40.34
CA GLY A 8 34.23 -1.48 39.82
C GLY A 8 35.72 -1.63 39.50
N LEU A 9 36.40 -0.55 39.13
CA LEU A 9 37.86 -0.55 38.89
C LEU A 9 38.69 -0.55 40.18
N ILE A 10 38.15 -0.01 41.29
CA ILE A 10 38.83 0.00 42.60
C ILE A 10 38.73 -1.36 43.30
N GLU A 11 37.65 -2.12 43.07
CA GLU A 11 37.49 -3.47 43.61
C GLU A 11 38.42 -4.49 42.93
N ILE A 12 38.72 -4.27 41.63
CA ILE A 12 39.65 -5.09 40.84
C ILE A 12 41.13 -4.84 41.22
N ILE A 13 41.48 -3.63 41.68
CA ILE A 13 42.88 -3.27 42.00
C ILE A 13 43.26 -3.62 43.45
N VAL A 14 42.29 -3.81 44.36
CA VAL A 14 42.59 -3.99 45.80
C VAL A 14 42.63 -5.47 46.27
N CYS A 15 42.19 -6.44 45.46
CA CYS A 15 42.06 -7.84 45.91
C CYS A 15 43.13 -8.84 45.43
N GLN A 16 44.19 -8.42 44.73
CA GLN A 16 45.17 -9.35 44.14
C GLN A 16 46.45 -9.56 44.96
N ASN A 17 46.36 -9.86 46.26
CA ASN A 17 47.50 -10.42 46.99
C ASN A 17 47.01 -11.37 48.10
N ARG A 18 46.67 -12.60 47.70
CA ARG A 18 46.64 -13.73 48.62
C ARG A 18 47.77 -14.67 48.23
N PHE A 19 48.72 -14.83 49.15
CA PHE A 19 49.76 -15.85 49.08
C PHE A 19 49.10 -17.23 49.17
N TYR A 20 49.42 -18.12 48.24
CA TYR A 20 48.94 -19.50 48.23
C TYR A 20 50.08 -20.51 48.14
N SER A 21 49.80 -21.64 48.79
CA SER A 21 50.68 -22.75 49.08
C SER A 21 51.21 -23.43 47.82
N GLN A 22 52.53 -23.53 47.70
CA GLN A 22 53.12 -24.63 46.95
C GLN A 22 52.98 -25.89 47.82
N ASP A 23 52.67 -27.04 47.22
CA ASP A 23 53.17 -28.31 47.73
C ASP A 23 54.53 -28.54 47.06
N PRO A 24 55.66 -28.28 47.74
CA PRO A 24 57.00 -28.32 47.15
C PRO A 24 57.52 -29.76 46.91
N SER A 25 56.69 -30.80 47.08
CA SER A 25 57.15 -32.19 47.08
C SER A 25 57.05 -32.95 45.75
N ASN A 26 56.42 -32.39 44.70
CA ASN A 26 56.21 -33.12 43.44
C ASN A 26 56.85 -32.45 42.21
N GLU A 27 57.59 -33.26 41.44
CA GLU A 27 58.29 -32.86 40.23
C GLU A 27 57.32 -32.55 39.06
N ILE A 28 56.98 -31.27 38.86
CA ILE A 28 56.11 -30.78 37.77
C ILE A 28 56.91 -30.50 36.49
N THR A 29 57.82 -31.40 36.13
CA THR A 29 58.52 -31.36 34.83
C THR A 29 57.53 -31.64 33.71
N LYS A 30 57.54 -30.82 32.66
CA LYS A 30 56.67 -31.00 31.49
C LYS A 30 57.15 -32.22 30.68
N PRO A 31 56.25 -33.11 30.24
CA PRO A 31 56.55 -34.16 29.26
C PRO A 31 57.18 -33.58 27.98
N ARG A 32 57.92 -34.42 27.25
CA ARG A 32 58.73 -33.97 26.10
C ARG A 32 57.95 -33.57 24.85
N THR A 33 56.75 -34.10 24.65
CA THR A 33 55.92 -33.81 23.46
C THR A 33 54.86 -32.78 23.82
N HIS A 34 54.68 -31.76 22.98
CA HIS A 34 53.79 -30.61 23.19
C HIS A 34 52.77 -30.50 22.05
N ALA A 35 51.54 -30.13 22.38
CA ALA A 35 50.47 -29.83 21.46
C ALA A 35 49.71 -28.60 21.94
N LYS A 36 49.50 -27.62 21.06
CA LYS A 36 48.68 -26.44 21.35
C LYS A 36 47.23 -26.72 20.95
N ILE A 37 46.35 -26.88 21.93
CA ILE A 37 44.98 -27.38 21.74
C ILE A 37 43.96 -26.25 21.47
N SER A 38 44.31 -24.99 21.71
CA SER A 38 43.46 -23.83 21.42
C SER A 38 44.21 -22.72 20.70
N GLU A 39 43.57 -22.10 19.69
CA GLU A 39 44.11 -20.96 18.94
C GLU A 39 43.60 -19.59 19.43
N ASN A 40 42.54 -19.55 20.24
CA ASN A 40 41.86 -18.31 20.67
C ASN A 40 42.28 -17.87 22.09
N ASP A 41 41.62 -16.84 22.64
CA ASP A 41 41.85 -16.04 23.88
C ASP A 41 42.28 -16.77 25.18
N THR A 42 42.41 -18.09 25.19
CA THR A 42 42.90 -18.91 26.29
C THR A 42 43.89 -19.92 25.73
N ASN A 43 45.17 -19.83 26.10
CA ASN A 43 46.18 -20.80 25.72
C ASN A 43 45.96 -22.09 26.53
N PHE A 44 45.61 -23.17 25.83
CA PHE A 44 45.45 -24.51 26.35
C PHE A 44 46.57 -25.38 25.78
N ASP A 45 47.65 -25.51 26.54
CA ASP A 45 48.82 -26.29 26.16
C ASP A 45 48.73 -27.69 26.77
N PHE A 46 48.91 -28.71 25.94
CA PHE A 46 48.90 -30.10 26.34
C PHE A 46 50.24 -30.73 26.06
N TYR A 47 50.75 -31.48 27.02
CA TYR A 47 52.02 -32.17 26.92
C TYR A 47 51.81 -33.62 27.32
N PHE A 48 52.48 -34.54 26.64
CA PHE A 48 52.39 -35.96 26.94
C PHE A 48 53.69 -36.69 26.64
N GLU A 49 53.88 -37.84 27.28
CA GLU A 49 54.99 -38.76 27.06
C GLU A 49 54.53 -40.18 27.41
N PHE A 50 54.81 -41.13 26.51
CA PHE A 50 54.56 -42.54 26.78
C PHE A 50 55.71 -43.13 27.59
N SER A 51 55.36 -44.03 28.50
CA SER A 51 56.33 -44.95 29.11
C SER A 51 57.04 -45.81 28.05
N ASP A 52 58.23 -46.32 28.38
CA ASP A 52 59.04 -47.12 27.45
C ASP A 52 58.30 -48.36 26.91
N ASP A 53 57.41 -48.96 27.72
CA ASP A 53 56.58 -50.10 27.33
C ASP A 53 55.22 -49.71 26.75
N LYS A 54 54.97 -48.40 26.64
CA LYS A 54 53.76 -47.77 26.09
C LYS A 54 52.47 -48.14 26.83
N LYS A 55 52.56 -48.64 28.07
CA LYS A 55 51.37 -49.00 28.86
C LYS A 55 50.83 -47.86 29.69
N GLU A 56 51.67 -46.90 30.04
CA GLU A 56 51.30 -45.68 30.76
C GLU A 56 51.59 -44.44 29.90
N VAL A 57 50.73 -43.43 30.04
CA VAL A 57 50.91 -42.09 29.46
C VAL A 57 50.98 -41.08 30.60
N THR A 58 52.08 -40.32 30.65
CA THR A 58 52.20 -39.16 31.55
C THR A 58 51.80 -37.91 30.79
N MET A 59 50.87 -37.15 31.35
CA MET A 59 50.27 -35.98 30.73
C MET A 59 50.42 -34.74 31.60
N PHE A 60 50.47 -33.59 30.97
CA PHE A 60 50.48 -32.30 31.62
C PHE A 60 49.64 -31.30 30.82
N ILE A 61 48.69 -30.65 31.48
CA ILE A 61 47.86 -29.60 30.87
C ILE A 61 48.22 -28.28 31.54
N GLU A 62 48.43 -27.23 30.75
CA GLU A 62 48.64 -25.86 31.20
C GLU A 62 47.63 -24.93 30.52
N ILE A 63 46.89 -24.18 31.34
CA ILE A 63 45.89 -23.20 30.89
C ILE A 63 46.18 -21.83 31.51
N ASP A 64 46.04 -20.75 30.73
CA ASP A 64 46.17 -19.38 31.21
C ASP A 64 44.87 -18.82 31.85
N LYS A 65 44.14 -19.69 32.56
CA LYS A 65 42.93 -19.36 33.30
C LYS A 65 42.92 -19.94 34.71
N MET A 66 42.25 -19.24 35.60
CA MET A 66 42.00 -19.63 36.99
C MET A 66 40.56 -20.15 37.15
N SER A 67 40.20 -21.23 36.45
CA SER A 67 38.87 -21.85 36.54
C SER A 67 39.00 -23.38 36.56
N TYR A 68 37.87 -24.09 36.69
CA TYR A 68 37.84 -25.49 36.28
C TYR A 68 38.21 -25.58 34.80
N PHE A 69 38.83 -26.69 34.42
CA PHE A 69 39.07 -27.02 33.03
C PHE A 69 38.98 -28.53 32.84
N SER A 70 38.74 -28.95 31.61
CA SER A 70 38.64 -30.36 31.26
C SER A 70 39.22 -30.60 29.89
N LEU A 71 39.82 -31.77 29.73
CA LEU A 71 40.25 -32.32 28.45
C LEU A 71 39.62 -33.70 28.32
N GLY A 72 39.22 -34.12 27.13
CA GLY A 72 38.63 -35.43 26.96
C GLY A 72 38.78 -35.99 25.56
N LEU A 73 38.66 -37.31 25.45
CA LEU A 73 38.78 -38.08 24.23
C LEU A 73 37.41 -38.23 23.57
N GLY A 74 37.25 -37.65 22.38
CA GLY A 74 36.03 -37.71 21.58
C GLY A 74 35.83 -36.47 20.71
N LYS A 75 34.88 -36.55 19.78
CA LYS A 75 34.50 -35.42 18.90
C LYS A 75 33.52 -34.45 19.58
N SER A 76 32.81 -34.91 20.60
CA SER A 76 31.79 -34.14 21.32
C SER A 76 31.48 -34.79 22.67
N MET A 77 30.80 -34.08 23.57
CA MET A 77 30.33 -34.63 24.85
C MET A 77 29.27 -35.74 24.74
N SER A 78 28.83 -36.12 23.54
CA SER A 78 27.86 -37.21 23.36
C SER A 78 28.49 -38.60 23.39
N ASP A 79 29.81 -38.68 23.32
CA ASP A 79 30.61 -39.90 23.43
C ASP A 79 32.04 -39.49 23.76
N ALA A 80 32.29 -39.12 25.02
CA ALA A 80 33.59 -38.66 25.46
C ALA A 80 34.00 -39.24 26.81
N ASP A 81 35.27 -39.62 26.89
CA ASP A 81 36.04 -39.87 28.11
C ASP A 81 36.65 -38.52 28.51
N LEU A 82 36.44 -38.06 29.75
CA LEU A 82 36.66 -36.70 30.20
C LEU A 82 37.50 -36.67 31.47
N TRP A 83 38.57 -35.88 31.42
CA TRP A 83 39.45 -35.60 32.54
C TRP A 83 39.13 -34.21 33.06
N VAL A 84 38.51 -34.16 34.23
CA VAL A 84 37.92 -32.94 34.77
C VAL A 84 38.74 -32.46 35.95
N PHE A 85 39.24 -31.23 35.87
CA PHE A 85 40.06 -30.60 36.90
C PHE A 85 39.26 -29.48 37.58
N GLU A 86 38.89 -29.70 38.84
CA GLU A 86 38.16 -28.74 39.68
C GLU A 86 39.09 -28.15 40.73
N VAL A 87 38.81 -26.92 41.15
CA VAL A 87 39.60 -26.19 42.14
C VAL A 87 38.76 -26.01 43.41
N TYR A 88 39.20 -26.61 44.50
CA TYR A 88 38.58 -26.48 45.82
C TYR A 88 39.60 -25.94 46.81
N GLU A 89 39.36 -24.75 47.36
CA GLU A 89 40.27 -24.11 48.34
C GLU A 89 41.74 -24.03 47.86
N ASN A 90 41.94 -23.82 46.54
CA ASN A 90 43.25 -23.83 45.84
C ASN A 90 43.93 -25.20 45.72
N VAL A 91 43.20 -26.28 46.00
CA VAL A 91 43.60 -27.65 45.72
C VAL A 91 42.92 -28.07 44.41
N ILE A 92 43.71 -28.62 43.48
CA ILE A 92 43.15 -29.17 42.25
C ILE A 92 42.81 -30.64 42.49
N THR A 93 41.55 -30.98 42.27
CA THR A 93 41.07 -32.37 42.24
C THR A 93 40.85 -32.80 40.81
N VAL A 94 41.17 -34.06 40.52
CA VAL A 94 40.92 -34.68 39.21
C VAL A 94 39.80 -35.70 39.34
N ASN A 95 38.83 -35.63 38.45
CA ASN A 95 37.77 -36.62 38.33
C ASN A 95 37.86 -37.29 36.96
N ASP A 96 37.83 -38.62 36.98
CA ASP A 96 37.61 -39.44 35.79
C ASP A 96 36.10 -39.48 35.52
N SER A 97 35.70 -39.16 34.31
CA SER A 97 34.30 -38.94 33.96
C SER A 97 34.04 -39.32 32.52
N SER A 98 32.80 -39.72 32.21
CA SER A 98 32.39 -39.95 30.83
C SER A 98 31.08 -39.27 30.52
N CYS A 99 30.86 -39.06 29.24
CA CYS A 99 29.73 -38.30 28.75
C CYS A 99 29.11 -38.96 27.52
N VAL A 100 27.82 -39.29 27.64
CA VAL A 100 27.00 -39.85 26.56
C VAL A 100 26.00 -38.85 26.00
N LYS A 101 25.97 -37.63 26.54
CA LYS A 101 25.07 -36.53 26.15
C LYS A 101 25.63 -35.20 26.66
N HIS A 102 25.25 -34.10 26.02
CA HIS A 102 25.54 -32.77 26.56
C HIS A 102 24.92 -32.59 27.96
N GLY A 103 25.74 -32.20 28.94
CA GLY A 103 25.32 -32.01 30.32
C GLY A 103 26.50 -31.98 31.29
N LYS A 104 26.23 -31.92 32.60
CA LYS A 104 27.27 -32.14 33.61
C LYS A 104 27.70 -33.61 33.53
N PRO A 105 28.99 -33.91 33.28
CA PRO A 105 29.44 -35.28 33.17
C PRO A 105 29.36 -35.99 34.53
N PRO A 106 28.74 -37.18 34.60
CA PRO A 106 28.91 -38.08 35.75
C PRO A 106 30.36 -38.60 35.83
N THR A 107 30.80 -39.00 37.03
CA THR A 107 32.09 -39.67 37.20
C THR A 107 31.99 -41.14 36.82
N ASP A 108 33.06 -41.76 36.35
CA ASP A 108 33.00 -43.15 35.89
C ASP A 108 32.65 -44.12 37.01
N ILE A 109 33.17 -43.90 38.22
CA ILE A 109 32.77 -44.62 39.43
C ILE A 109 31.24 -44.56 39.63
N SER A 110 30.62 -43.40 39.43
CA SER A 110 29.16 -43.25 39.60
C SER A 110 28.34 -44.03 38.56
N GLN A 111 28.98 -44.40 37.45
CA GLN A 111 28.40 -45.20 36.37
C GLN A 111 28.84 -46.68 36.41
N GLY A 112 29.66 -47.06 37.40
CA GLY A 112 30.17 -48.41 37.59
C GLY A 112 31.45 -48.73 36.82
N GLY A 113 32.22 -47.70 36.45
CA GLY A 113 33.59 -47.78 35.96
C GLY A 113 34.63 -47.67 37.09
N THR A 114 35.85 -47.33 36.72
CA THR A 114 37.03 -47.16 37.59
C THR A 114 37.51 -45.70 37.60
N GLN A 115 38.48 -45.39 38.46
CA GLN A 115 39.19 -44.11 38.44
C GLN A 115 40.61 -44.43 37.99
N ASP A 116 40.90 -44.14 36.73
CA ASP A 116 42.14 -44.55 36.07
C ASP A 116 43.15 -43.39 35.96
N ILE A 117 42.76 -42.19 36.39
CA ILE A 117 43.63 -41.03 36.48
C ILE A 117 44.32 -40.93 37.83
N GLN A 118 45.65 -40.95 37.82
CA GLN A 118 46.49 -40.64 38.97
C GLN A 118 47.08 -39.23 38.86
N LEU A 119 46.70 -38.34 39.77
CA LEU A 119 47.30 -37.01 39.91
C LEU A 119 48.75 -37.12 40.40
N LEU A 120 49.69 -36.54 39.65
CA LEU A 120 51.13 -36.55 39.98
C LEU A 120 51.59 -35.24 40.61
N GLY A 121 50.95 -34.11 40.26
CA GLY A 121 51.26 -32.81 40.82
C GLY A 121 50.55 -31.69 40.07
N TYR A 122 50.48 -30.51 40.67
CA TYR A 122 49.87 -29.35 40.03
C TYR A 122 50.40 -28.05 40.60
N TYR A 123 50.21 -26.96 39.87
CA TYR A 123 50.29 -25.62 40.40
C TYR A 123 49.03 -24.86 40.02
N TYR A 124 48.58 -23.99 40.91
CA TYR A 124 47.41 -23.16 40.70
C TYR A 124 47.81 -21.69 40.73
N ASN A 125 47.40 -20.94 39.72
CA ASN A 125 47.67 -19.50 39.59
C ASN A 125 49.17 -19.13 39.71
N LYS A 126 50.04 -19.85 39.01
CA LYS A 126 51.44 -19.45 38.85
C LYS A 126 51.53 -18.51 37.65
N GLU A 127 51.72 -17.22 37.90
CA GLU A 127 51.76 -16.19 36.85
C GLU A 127 50.48 -16.16 35.98
N GLY A 128 49.31 -16.38 36.60
CA GLY A 128 48.02 -16.43 35.92
C GLY A 128 47.72 -17.77 35.22
N LYS A 129 48.61 -18.76 35.35
CA LYS A 129 48.44 -20.09 34.76
C LYS A 129 48.09 -21.15 35.79
N THR A 130 47.39 -22.17 35.35
CA THR A 130 47.10 -23.38 36.10
C THR A 130 47.67 -24.57 35.33
N GLY A 131 48.44 -25.42 36.02
CA GLY A 131 49.11 -26.56 35.41
C GLY A 131 48.86 -27.84 36.20
N VAL A 132 48.47 -28.92 35.53
CA VAL A 132 48.18 -30.21 36.17
C VAL A 132 48.92 -31.34 35.46
N LYS A 133 49.71 -32.11 36.21
CA LYS A 133 50.41 -33.32 35.79
C LYS A 133 49.69 -34.55 36.33
N PHE A 134 49.38 -35.49 35.46
CA PHE A 134 48.69 -36.73 35.82
C PHE A 134 49.17 -37.88 34.93
N LYS A 135 48.88 -39.11 35.33
CA LYS A 135 49.14 -40.30 34.51
C LYS A 135 47.93 -41.20 34.45
N ARG A 136 47.85 -41.98 33.39
CA ARG A 136 46.80 -42.97 33.12
C ARG A 136 47.38 -44.13 32.30
N LEU A 137 46.75 -45.30 32.36
CA LEU A 137 47.08 -46.41 31.45
C LEU A 137 46.68 -46.04 30.02
N ALA A 138 47.48 -46.45 29.04
CA ALA A 138 47.13 -46.35 27.62
C ALA A 138 45.91 -47.22 27.28
N TYR A 139 45.73 -48.33 28.00
CA TYR A 139 44.57 -49.22 27.94
C TYR A 139 44.10 -49.50 29.36
N THR A 140 42.94 -48.97 29.76
CA THR A 140 42.40 -49.12 31.12
C THR A 140 41.50 -50.35 31.24
N GLY A 141 40.84 -50.75 30.15
CA GLY A 141 39.84 -51.82 30.15
C GLY A 141 38.51 -51.41 30.78
N ASP A 142 38.33 -50.14 31.13
CA ASP A 142 37.03 -49.56 31.48
C ASP A 142 36.21 -49.30 30.20
N LYS A 143 34.91 -49.61 30.25
CA LYS A 143 33.97 -49.39 29.15
C LYS A 143 33.63 -47.90 28.92
N TYR A 144 33.94 -47.02 29.88
CA TYR A 144 33.72 -45.58 29.78
C TYR A 144 34.92 -44.82 29.19
N ASP A 145 36.04 -45.52 29.13
CA ASP A 145 37.33 -45.01 28.74
C ASP A 145 37.63 -45.27 27.27
N LYS A 146 38.39 -44.37 26.66
CA LYS A 146 38.94 -44.57 25.32
C LYS A 146 40.43 -44.85 25.38
N ASP A 147 40.85 -45.82 24.60
CA ASP A 147 42.26 -46.21 24.53
C ASP A 147 43.11 -45.10 23.91
N LEU A 148 44.30 -44.90 24.47
CA LEU A 148 45.33 -44.00 23.95
C LEU A 148 46.40 -44.80 23.23
N VAL A 149 46.27 -44.92 21.91
CA VAL A 149 47.22 -45.65 21.07
C VAL A 149 48.22 -44.67 20.46
N GLU A 150 49.51 -44.88 20.73
CA GLU A 150 50.57 -44.04 20.16
C GLU A 150 50.58 -44.12 18.62
N GLY A 151 50.60 -42.96 17.98
CA GLY A 151 50.63 -42.82 16.52
C GLY A 151 49.25 -42.72 15.86
N GLU A 152 48.15 -42.87 16.61
CA GLU A 152 46.80 -42.69 16.08
C GLU A 152 46.34 -41.21 16.18
N ALA A 153 45.45 -40.82 15.26
CA ALA A 153 44.78 -39.54 15.31
C ALA A 153 43.64 -39.62 16.34
N VAL A 154 43.74 -38.84 17.41
CA VAL A 154 42.80 -38.83 18.52
C VAL A 154 42.06 -37.49 18.52
N ASP A 155 40.73 -37.56 18.53
CA ASP A 155 39.90 -36.38 18.71
C ASP A 155 39.88 -36.01 20.19
N PHE A 156 40.25 -34.77 20.49
CA PHE A 156 40.16 -34.19 21.81
C PHE A 156 39.06 -33.14 21.84
N ILE A 157 38.32 -33.08 22.93
CA ILE A 157 37.51 -31.94 23.32
C ILE A 157 38.10 -31.29 24.56
N TRP A 158 38.02 -29.97 24.62
CA TRP A 158 38.45 -29.21 25.79
C TRP A 158 37.35 -28.24 26.20
N ALA A 159 37.33 -27.90 27.49
CA ALA A 159 36.47 -26.86 28.01
C ALA A 159 37.07 -26.23 29.27
N HIS A 160 36.67 -24.99 29.58
CA HIS A 160 36.99 -24.36 30.85
C HIS A 160 35.84 -23.47 31.33
N GLY A 161 35.90 -23.09 32.61
CA GLY A 161 34.92 -22.18 33.21
C GLY A 161 34.81 -20.84 32.48
N LYS A 162 33.59 -20.29 32.42
CA LYS A 162 33.29 -18.99 31.78
C LYS A 162 34.02 -17.82 32.42
N THR A 163 34.23 -17.90 33.72
CA THR A 163 34.88 -16.87 34.52
C THR A 163 35.85 -17.53 35.49
N GLU A 164 36.79 -16.76 36.03
CA GLU A 164 37.71 -17.22 37.08
C GLU A 164 36.98 -17.60 38.38
N SER A 165 35.69 -17.26 38.52
CA SER A 165 34.87 -17.71 39.64
C SER A 165 34.29 -19.13 39.47
N ASN A 166 34.35 -19.68 38.25
CA ASN A 166 33.87 -21.03 37.93
C ASN A 166 34.93 -22.08 38.32
N LEU A 167 35.16 -22.26 39.62
CA LEU A 167 36.16 -23.19 40.15
C LEU A 167 35.74 -24.66 40.09
N THR A 168 34.44 -24.93 39.94
CA THR A 168 33.86 -26.29 39.83
C THR A 168 33.14 -26.46 38.50
N VAL A 169 32.90 -27.72 38.10
CA VAL A 169 32.24 -28.08 36.85
C VAL A 169 30.91 -27.36 36.75
N SER A 170 30.85 -26.50 35.74
CA SER A 170 29.72 -25.63 35.46
C SER A 170 29.66 -25.37 33.95
N ASN A 171 28.55 -24.82 33.46
CA ASN A 171 28.38 -24.56 32.03
C ASN A 171 29.50 -23.65 31.50
N HIS A 172 30.33 -24.14 30.57
CA HIS A 172 31.45 -23.42 29.94
C HIS A 172 31.01 -22.45 28.84
N GLY A 173 29.76 -22.53 28.34
CA GLY A 173 29.27 -21.70 27.24
C GLY A 173 29.75 -22.18 25.88
N THR A 174 29.58 -21.36 24.84
CA THR A 174 29.93 -21.75 23.47
C THR A 174 31.36 -21.43 23.08
N VAL A 175 32.00 -20.46 23.75
CA VAL A 175 33.32 -19.93 23.40
C VAL A 175 34.48 -20.52 24.22
N ASN A 176 34.20 -21.09 25.40
CA ASN A 176 35.22 -21.66 26.30
C ASN A 176 35.32 -23.19 26.14
N ARG A 177 35.18 -23.66 24.91
CA ARG A 177 35.29 -25.06 24.52
C ARG A 177 35.84 -25.17 23.12
N GLY A 178 36.35 -26.33 22.77
CA GLY A 178 36.72 -26.64 21.40
C GLY A 178 36.91 -28.13 21.19
N SER A 179 37.09 -28.50 19.94
CA SER A 179 37.49 -29.83 19.53
C SER A 179 38.67 -29.75 18.60
N VAL A 180 39.65 -30.60 18.83
CA VAL A 180 40.84 -30.69 17.99
C VAL A 180 41.18 -32.14 17.70
N GLN A 181 41.76 -32.39 16.55
CA GLN A 181 42.35 -33.69 16.26
C GLN A 181 43.86 -33.60 16.42
N LEU A 182 44.41 -34.47 17.27
CA LEU A 182 45.83 -34.56 17.58
C LEU A 182 46.37 -35.92 17.14
N ASN A 183 47.45 -35.93 16.34
CA ASN A 183 48.21 -37.15 16.11
C ASN A 183 49.03 -37.47 17.37
N PHE A 184 48.70 -38.57 18.03
CA PHE A 184 49.23 -38.90 19.35
C PHE A 184 50.59 -39.63 19.26
N THR A 185 51.56 -39.00 18.58
CA THR A 185 52.92 -39.52 18.40
C THR A 185 53.88 -38.85 19.39
N ASP A 186 54.62 -39.62 20.18
CA ASP A 186 55.57 -39.10 21.18
C ASP A 186 56.99 -38.96 20.60
N GLY A 187 57.18 -37.94 19.77
CA GLY A 187 58.42 -37.68 19.05
C GLY A 187 59.37 -36.66 19.69
N GLY A 188 58.98 -36.01 20.78
CA GLY A 188 59.75 -34.90 21.38
C GLY A 188 59.74 -33.66 20.49
N GLY A 189 58.61 -32.94 20.45
CA GLY A 189 58.41 -31.74 19.62
C GLY A 189 56.99 -31.19 19.72
N SER A 190 56.67 -30.18 18.89
CA SER A 190 55.30 -29.64 18.75
C SER A 190 54.54 -30.47 17.72
N ASN A 191 53.38 -31.02 18.09
CA ASN A 191 52.46 -31.69 17.16
C ASN A 191 51.49 -30.69 16.52
N ASP A 192 51.24 -30.86 15.23
CA ASP A 192 50.22 -30.10 14.50
C ASP A 192 48.83 -30.53 14.97
N VAL A 193 47.98 -29.54 15.22
CA VAL A 193 46.62 -29.73 15.72
C VAL A 193 45.65 -29.27 14.64
N VAL A 194 44.74 -30.15 14.20
CA VAL A 194 43.68 -29.77 13.26
C VAL A 194 42.48 -29.31 14.07
N VAL A 195 42.23 -28.00 14.09
CA VAL A 195 41.03 -27.44 14.71
C VAL A 195 39.80 -27.86 13.89
N VAL A 196 38.87 -28.58 14.52
CA VAL A 196 37.63 -29.02 13.87
C VAL A 196 36.59 -27.92 14.05
N ASP A 197 36.35 -27.15 12.99
CA ASP A 197 35.45 -25.98 12.98
C ASP A 197 33.96 -26.35 13.18
N GLY A 198 33.54 -26.49 14.43
CA GLY A 198 32.16 -26.80 14.82
C GLY A 198 31.16 -25.64 14.69
N ASP A 199 31.60 -24.41 14.42
CA ASP A 199 30.78 -23.19 14.58
C ASP A 199 30.19 -22.62 13.27
N ASN A 200 30.46 -23.20 12.11
CA ASN A 200 30.01 -22.66 10.83
C ASN A 200 28.48 -22.47 10.74
N ILE A 201 27.70 -23.41 11.30
CA ILE A 201 26.23 -23.35 11.26
C ILE A 201 25.70 -22.22 12.16
N TYR A 202 26.32 -22.00 13.33
CA TYR A 202 25.98 -20.90 14.22
C TYR A 202 26.19 -19.55 13.53
N TYR A 203 27.36 -19.35 12.91
CA TYR A 203 27.63 -18.11 12.19
C TYR A 203 26.71 -17.90 10.98
N ILE A 204 26.41 -18.96 10.21
CA ILE A 204 25.45 -18.88 9.11
C ILE A 204 24.07 -18.45 9.62
N HIS A 205 23.59 -19.04 10.71
CA HIS A 205 22.30 -18.68 11.32
C HIS A 205 22.28 -17.23 11.80
N LYS A 206 23.31 -16.83 12.56
CA LYS A 206 23.47 -15.49 13.10
C LYS A 206 23.48 -14.42 12.01
N TRP A 207 24.36 -14.57 11.01
CA TRP A 207 24.51 -13.60 9.93
C TRP A 207 23.27 -13.53 9.04
N THR A 208 22.71 -14.68 8.67
CA THR A 208 21.52 -14.73 7.83
C THR A 208 20.35 -14.02 8.49
N ASN A 209 20.08 -14.29 9.76
CA ASN A 209 18.97 -13.65 10.47
C ASN A 209 19.22 -12.16 10.74
N PHE A 210 20.46 -11.76 11.02
CA PHE A 210 20.82 -10.34 11.14
C PHE A 210 20.58 -9.58 9.82
N VAL A 211 21.05 -10.11 8.69
CA VAL A 211 20.83 -9.45 7.38
C VAL A 211 19.35 -9.43 7.01
N CYS A 212 18.66 -10.56 7.16
CA CYS A 212 17.27 -10.70 6.73
C CYS A 212 16.31 -9.85 7.59
N TRP A 213 16.36 -9.99 8.91
CA TRP A 213 15.45 -9.29 9.82
C TRP A 213 15.99 -7.93 10.28
N GLY A 214 17.30 -7.77 10.41
CA GLY A 214 17.93 -6.50 10.78
C GLY A 214 17.88 -5.46 9.67
N ILE A 215 18.02 -5.87 8.39
CA ILE A 215 18.14 -4.93 7.26
C ILE A 215 17.09 -5.17 6.17
N ALA A 216 17.04 -6.37 5.58
CA ALA A 216 16.24 -6.61 4.39
C ALA A 216 14.73 -6.44 4.62
N SER A 217 14.24 -6.79 5.81
CA SER A 217 12.83 -6.61 6.21
C SER A 217 12.39 -5.13 6.17
N ASP A 218 13.28 -4.20 6.55
CA ASP A 218 13.02 -2.76 6.48
C ASP A 218 12.94 -2.30 5.03
N ILE A 219 13.88 -2.74 4.18
CA ILE A 219 13.88 -2.43 2.74
C ILE A 219 12.57 -2.92 2.09
N ALA A 220 12.15 -4.15 2.39
CA ALA A 220 10.91 -4.73 1.87
C ALA A 220 9.66 -3.92 2.29
N ILE A 221 9.63 -3.40 3.53
CA ILE A 221 8.54 -2.55 4.01
C ILE A 221 8.59 -1.16 3.38
N ILE A 222 9.78 -0.56 3.23
CA ILE A 222 10.01 0.73 2.56
C ILE A 222 9.46 0.66 1.13
N ILE A 223 9.78 -0.40 0.38
CA ILE A 223 9.26 -0.64 -0.98
C ILE A 223 7.73 -0.68 -0.98
N ALA A 224 7.12 -1.51 -0.14
CA ALA A 224 5.66 -1.64 -0.11
C ALA A 224 4.95 -0.33 0.29
N ARG A 225 5.55 0.46 1.18
CA ARG A 225 4.94 1.63 1.79
C ARG A 225 5.11 2.91 0.97
N TYR A 226 6.30 3.15 0.44
CA TYR A 226 6.65 4.42 -0.21
C TYR A 226 6.57 4.37 -1.73
N TYR A 227 6.71 3.19 -2.34
CA TYR A 227 6.63 3.03 -3.80
C TYR A 227 5.25 2.59 -4.27
N LYS A 228 4.17 3.11 -3.65
CA LYS A 228 2.76 2.71 -3.94
C LYS A 228 2.37 2.79 -5.42
N THR A 229 3.03 3.65 -6.18
CA THR A 229 2.82 3.87 -7.62
C THR A 229 3.53 2.88 -8.51
N TRP A 230 4.59 2.24 -8.03
CA TRP A 230 5.40 1.37 -8.87
C TRP A 230 4.71 0.02 -9.00
N GLY A 231 4.34 -0.35 -10.24
CA GLY A 231 3.61 -1.59 -10.52
C GLY A 231 4.32 -2.85 -10.00
N TYR A 232 5.65 -2.81 -9.90
CA TYR A 232 6.45 -3.93 -9.41
C TYR A 232 6.58 -3.99 -7.88
N ARG A 233 6.07 -3.01 -7.13
CA ARG A 233 6.26 -2.93 -5.67
C ARG A 233 5.77 -4.17 -4.93
N THR A 234 4.64 -4.73 -5.32
CA THR A 234 4.02 -5.87 -4.63
C THR A 234 4.83 -7.12 -4.88
N TYR A 235 5.36 -7.28 -6.11
CA TYR A 235 6.24 -8.38 -6.47
C TYR A 235 7.58 -8.29 -5.74
N LEU A 236 8.22 -7.12 -5.72
CA LEU A 236 9.50 -6.95 -5.04
C LEU A 236 9.37 -7.13 -3.52
N HIS A 237 8.31 -6.57 -2.92
CA HIS A 237 7.99 -6.79 -1.50
C HIS A 237 7.78 -8.28 -1.20
N GLY A 238 6.95 -8.96 -1.99
CA GLY A 238 6.68 -10.38 -1.83
C GLY A 238 7.93 -11.24 -2.01
N PHE A 239 8.74 -10.96 -3.03
CA PHE A 239 9.99 -11.66 -3.29
C PHE A 239 10.99 -11.53 -2.14
N LEU A 240 11.20 -10.31 -1.63
CA LEU A 240 12.11 -10.09 -0.50
C LEU A 240 11.64 -10.83 0.75
N PHE A 241 10.33 -10.84 1.05
CA PHE A 241 9.81 -11.58 2.19
C PHE A 241 9.85 -13.10 2.00
N ILE A 242 9.66 -13.62 0.78
CA ILE A 242 9.89 -15.04 0.49
C ILE A 242 11.35 -15.41 0.77
N LEU A 243 12.31 -14.59 0.33
CA LEU A 243 13.73 -14.82 0.57
C LEU A 243 14.07 -14.78 2.07
N ILE A 244 13.57 -13.77 2.80
CA ILE A 244 13.76 -13.63 4.25
C ILE A 244 13.20 -14.84 5.00
N VAL A 245 11.97 -15.26 4.67
CA VAL A 245 11.30 -16.37 5.38
C VAL A 245 11.98 -17.69 5.07
N THR A 246 12.33 -17.96 3.81
CA THR A 246 12.98 -19.21 3.42
C THR A 246 14.39 -19.32 4.01
N SER A 247 15.19 -18.26 4.01
CA SER A 247 16.54 -18.27 4.59
C SER A 247 16.51 -18.42 6.12
N SER A 248 15.62 -17.70 6.81
CA SER A 248 15.45 -17.81 8.27
C SER A 248 15.00 -19.20 8.69
N ILE A 249 14.01 -19.79 8.01
CA ILE A 249 13.55 -21.15 8.31
C ILE A 249 14.66 -22.17 8.03
N THR A 250 15.35 -22.06 6.89
CA THR A 250 16.41 -23.01 6.51
C THR A 250 17.53 -23.00 7.54
N THR A 251 18.04 -21.82 7.91
CA THR A 251 19.13 -21.71 8.89
C THR A 251 18.71 -22.09 10.30
N ALA A 252 17.44 -21.89 10.68
CA ALA A 252 16.92 -22.40 11.95
C ALA A 252 16.81 -23.93 11.96
N ILE A 253 16.35 -24.55 10.87
CA ILE A 253 16.34 -26.01 10.72
C ILE A 253 17.77 -26.57 10.80
N MET A 254 18.74 -25.92 10.16
CA MET A 254 20.15 -26.32 10.25
C MET A 254 20.65 -26.29 11.70
N MET A 255 20.38 -25.21 12.45
CA MET A 255 20.74 -25.13 13.87
C MET A 255 20.09 -26.21 14.72
N ILE A 256 18.80 -26.48 14.48
CA ILE A 256 18.06 -27.53 15.16
C ILE A 256 18.60 -28.92 14.83
N ASN A 257 19.05 -29.14 13.58
CA ASN A 257 19.65 -30.40 13.18
C ASN A 257 21.04 -30.63 13.79
N THR A 258 21.79 -29.56 14.09
CA THR A 258 23.08 -29.67 14.79
C THR A 258 22.91 -30.20 16.20
N ASP A 259 21.86 -29.79 16.91
CA ASP A 259 21.55 -30.28 18.25
C ASP A 259 20.04 -30.39 18.47
N TRP A 260 19.45 -31.47 17.95
CA TRP A 260 18.01 -31.76 18.10
C TRP A 260 17.59 -31.88 19.56
N SER A 261 18.54 -32.21 20.44
CA SER A 261 18.28 -32.43 21.85
C SER A 261 17.81 -31.14 22.54
N VAL A 262 18.20 -29.96 22.06
CA VAL A 262 17.81 -28.65 22.62
C VAL A 262 16.29 -28.43 22.65
N ILE A 263 15.54 -29.08 21.75
CA ILE A 263 14.07 -28.97 21.70
C ILE A 263 13.39 -29.95 22.66
N LYS A 264 14.06 -31.02 23.10
CA LYS A 264 13.49 -31.94 24.09
C LYS A 264 13.23 -31.17 25.38
N TRP A 265 12.04 -31.36 25.94
CA TRP A 265 11.55 -30.56 27.07
C TRP A 265 12.55 -30.48 28.23
N ASP A 266 13.12 -31.63 28.61
CA ASP A 266 14.10 -31.70 29.71
C ASP A 266 15.34 -30.83 29.43
N ASN A 267 15.91 -30.94 28.22
CA ASN A 267 17.08 -30.17 27.80
C ASN A 267 16.74 -28.69 27.55
N PHE A 268 15.51 -28.38 27.12
CA PHE A 268 15.02 -27.03 26.92
C PHE A 268 14.95 -26.28 28.25
N GLN A 269 14.45 -26.94 29.31
CA GLN A 269 14.38 -26.36 30.65
C GLN A 269 15.77 -26.03 31.23
N GLU A 270 16.80 -26.77 30.83
CA GLU A 270 18.18 -26.53 31.24
C GLU A 270 18.88 -25.40 30.46
N GLN A 271 18.28 -24.91 29.37
CA GLN A 271 18.82 -23.78 28.60
C GLN A 271 18.73 -22.46 29.40
N SER A 272 19.58 -21.50 29.04
CA SER A 272 19.47 -20.15 29.59
C SER A 272 18.13 -19.51 29.20
N ILE A 273 17.64 -18.60 30.03
CA ILE A 273 16.35 -17.91 29.81
C ILE A 273 16.35 -17.19 28.45
N GLU A 274 17.48 -16.63 28.04
CA GLU A 274 17.66 -15.97 26.75
C GLU A 274 17.49 -16.95 25.59
N ASN A 275 18.06 -18.15 25.68
CA ASN A 275 17.94 -19.17 24.65
C ASN A 275 16.51 -19.76 24.59
N GLN A 276 15.90 -20.02 25.75
CA GLN A 276 14.49 -20.44 25.83
C GLN A 276 13.57 -19.42 25.16
N PHE A 277 13.77 -18.15 25.48
CA PHE A 277 13.03 -17.04 24.89
C PHE A 277 13.25 -16.94 23.37
N HIS A 278 14.50 -17.06 22.91
CA HIS A 278 14.85 -17.06 21.50
C HIS A 278 14.14 -18.20 20.74
N ILE A 279 14.13 -19.42 21.27
CA ILE A 279 13.47 -20.57 20.63
C ILE A 279 11.96 -20.40 20.61
N ILE A 280 11.34 -19.97 21.73
CA ILE A 280 9.88 -19.78 21.81
C ILE A 280 9.41 -18.72 20.81
N ILE A 281 10.08 -17.56 20.76
CA ILE A 281 9.73 -16.51 19.80
C ILE A 281 9.94 -17.00 18.37
N PHE A 282 11.02 -17.72 18.09
CA PHE A 282 11.24 -18.29 16.75
C PHE A 282 10.05 -19.13 16.28
N VAL A 283 9.55 -20.06 17.10
CA VAL A 283 8.40 -20.92 16.72
C VAL A 283 7.15 -20.10 16.42
N ILE A 284 6.84 -19.11 17.27
CA ILE A 284 5.70 -18.21 17.07
C ILE A 284 5.87 -17.41 15.78
N VAL A 285 7.05 -16.82 15.57
CA VAL A 285 7.36 -16.02 14.38
C VAL A 285 7.31 -16.89 13.13
N ALA A 286 7.85 -18.11 13.15
CA ALA A 286 7.84 -19.04 12.03
C ALA A 286 6.42 -19.35 11.56
N PHE A 287 5.50 -19.64 12.48
CA PHE A 287 4.10 -19.85 12.15
C PHE A 287 3.49 -18.63 11.44
N PHE A 288 3.64 -17.44 12.02
CA PHE A 288 3.07 -16.23 11.43
C PHE A 288 3.76 -15.80 10.13
N MET A 289 5.06 -16.04 9.98
CA MET A 289 5.81 -15.81 8.74
C MET A 289 5.22 -16.63 7.60
N ILE A 290 5.02 -17.94 7.79
CA ILE A 290 4.43 -18.83 6.79
C ILE A 290 3.02 -18.37 6.45
N ALA A 291 2.20 -18.08 7.46
CA ALA A 291 0.84 -17.58 7.26
C ALA A 291 0.81 -16.24 6.49
N GLN A 292 1.75 -15.32 6.77
CA GLN A 292 1.86 -14.05 6.05
C GLN A 292 2.32 -14.23 4.60
N THR A 293 3.25 -15.15 4.32
CA THR A 293 3.70 -15.43 2.96
C THR A 293 2.56 -16.00 2.11
N ILE A 294 1.83 -17.01 2.63
CA ILE A 294 0.66 -17.58 1.96
C ILE A 294 -0.43 -16.51 1.79
N GLY A 295 -0.73 -15.76 2.85
CA GLY A 295 -1.71 -14.69 2.83
C GLY A 295 -1.37 -13.58 1.82
N GLY A 296 -0.09 -13.22 1.71
CA GLY A 296 0.42 -12.24 0.76
C GLY A 296 0.30 -12.71 -0.70
N ILE A 297 0.62 -13.98 -0.98
CA ILE A 297 0.45 -14.57 -2.32
C ILE A 297 -1.03 -14.58 -2.72
N LEU A 298 -1.91 -15.05 -1.82
CA LEU A 298 -3.36 -15.06 -2.05
C LEU A 298 -3.90 -13.64 -2.26
N TYR A 299 -3.43 -12.68 -1.47
CA TYR A 299 -3.82 -11.29 -1.61
C TYR A 299 -3.35 -10.70 -2.95
N ASN A 300 -2.12 -10.98 -3.38
CA ASN A 300 -1.62 -10.54 -4.68
C ASN A 300 -2.46 -11.13 -5.84
N TYR A 301 -2.76 -12.43 -5.79
CA TYR A 301 -3.65 -13.07 -6.76
C TYR A 301 -5.04 -12.42 -6.80
N MET A 302 -5.58 -12.05 -5.64
CA MET A 302 -6.86 -11.35 -5.55
C MET A 302 -6.81 -9.92 -6.11
N LEU A 303 -5.68 -9.20 -5.94
CA LEU A 303 -5.51 -7.86 -6.50
C LEU A 303 -5.36 -7.86 -8.02
N THR A 304 -4.64 -8.84 -8.56
CA THR A 304 -4.42 -8.98 -10.01
C THR A 304 -5.61 -9.59 -10.73
N SER A 305 -6.48 -10.30 -10.01
CA SER A 305 -7.73 -10.83 -10.55
C SER A 305 -8.65 -9.71 -11.05
N PHE A 306 -9.16 -9.89 -12.26
CA PHE A 306 -10.18 -9.04 -12.86
C PHE A 306 -11.61 -9.45 -12.46
N LYS A 307 -11.78 -10.54 -11.72
CA LYS A 307 -13.11 -10.94 -11.22
C LYS A 307 -13.50 -10.01 -10.06
N ILE A 308 -14.72 -9.48 -10.12
CA ILE A 308 -15.26 -8.63 -9.04
C ILE A 308 -15.24 -9.43 -7.74
N ASN A 309 -14.44 -8.97 -6.78
CA ASN A 309 -14.37 -9.58 -5.47
C ASN A 309 -14.46 -8.49 -4.41
N GLN A 310 -15.69 -8.22 -3.95
CA GLN A 310 -15.96 -7.16 -2.97
C GLN A 310 -15.22 -7.41 -1.63
N LYS A 311 -14.88 -8.67 -1.32
CA LYS A 311 -14.10 -9.04 -0.13
C LYS A 311 -12.61 -8.67 -0.21
N VAL A 312 -12.14 -8.12 -1.33
CA VAL A 312 -10.76 -7.61 -1.46
C VAL A 312 -10.53 -6.39 -0.58
N SER A 313 -11.56 -5.60 -0.25
CA SER A 313 -11.40 -4.33 0.47
C SER A 313 -10.99 -4.46 1.95
N SER A 314 -11.37 -5.54 2.64
CA SER A 314 -11.10 -5.73 4.09
C SER A 314 -9.78 -6.47 4.40
N LYS A 315 -9.30 -7.29 3.45
CA LYS A 315 -8.09 -8.11 3.60
C LYS A 315 -6.74 -7.35 3.68
N PRO A 316 -6.54 -6.17 3.04
CA PRO A 316 -5.29 -5.42 3.13
C PRO A 316 -4.96 -5.04 4.57
N SER A 317 -5.98 -4.74 5.39
CA SER A 317 -5.82 -4.40 6.80
C SER A 317 -5.30 -5.59 7.62
N ILE A 318 -5.80 -6.80 7.36
CA ILE A 318 -5.38 -8.00 8.10
C ILE A 318 -3.92 -8.33 7.77
N HIS A 319 -3.55 -8.35 6.49
CA HIS A 319 -2.16 -8.58 6.07
C HIS A 319 -1.22 -7.50 6.60
N ALA A 320 -1.63 -6.23 6.58
CA ALA A 320 -0.82 -5.16 7.15
C ALA A 320 -0.63 -5.30 8.66
N ILE A 321 -1.70 -5.57 9.43
CA ILE A 321 -1.64 -5.71 10.89
C ILE A 321 -0.76 -6.90 11.28
N LEU A 322 -1.01 -8.07 10.69
CA LEU A 322 -0.22 -9.27 10.96
C LEU A 322 1.23 -9.10 10.47
N GLY A 323 1.46 -8.41 9.36
CA GLY A 323 2.79 -8.07 8.88
C GLY A 323 3.57 -7.20 9.86
N TYR A 324 2.93 -6.19 10.49
CA TYR A 324 3.58 -5.41 11.56
C TYR A 324 3.89 -6.27 12.78
N PHE A 325 2.97 -7.16 13.15
CA PHE A 325 3.18 -8.07 14.28
C PHE A 325 4.40 -8.98 14.04
N VAL A 326 4.48 -9.64 12.88
CA VAL A 326 5.63 -10.46 12.47
C VAL A 326 6.92 -9.64 12.45
N TYR A 327 6.87 -8.43 11.90
CA TYR A 327 8.04 -7.55 11.87
C TYR A 327 8.55 -7.21 13.28
N ILE A 328 7.66 -6.84 14.21
CA ILE A 328 8.05 -6.53 15.60
C ILE A 328 8.69 -7.74 16.25
N LEU A 329 8.06 -8.92 16.14
CA LEU A 329 8.61 -10.15 16.71
C LEU A 329 9.96 -10.53 16.08
N GLY A 330 10.10 -10.39 14.75
CA GLY A 330 11.37 -10.62 14.07
C GLY A 330 12.48 -9.66 14.52
N LYS A 331 12.15 -8.39 14.81
CA LYS A 331 13.10 -7.44 15.41
C LYS A 331 13.49 -7.84 16.83
N LEU A 332 12.53 -8.28 17.66
CA LEU A 332 12.80 -8.81 19.00
C LEU A 332 13.68 -10.06 18.94
N GLN A 333 13.48 -10.93 17.94
CA GLN A 333 14.30 -12.11 17.73
C GLN A 333 15.76 -11.77 17.43
N VAL A 334 16.00 -10.75 16.58
CA VAL A 334 17.36 -10.26 16.31
C VAL A 334 17.99 -9.67 17.58
N ILE A 335 17.25 -8.89 18.35
CA ILE A 335 17.74 -8.33 19.62
C ILE A 335 18.14 -9.46 20.58
N ALA A 336 17.29 -10.48 20.74
CA ALA A 336 17.60 -11.65 21.58
C ALA A 336 18.90 -12.34 21.12
N GLY A 337 19.05 -12.57 19.80
CA GLY A 337 20.28 -13.17 19.25
C GLY A 337 21.53 -12.30 19.46
N LEU A 338 21.41 -10.97 19.32
CA LEU A 338 22.52 -10.04 19.55
C LEU A 338 22.92 -9.94 21.03
N LEU A 339 21.96 -10.05 21.95
CA LEU A 339 22.23 -10.09 23.38
C LEU A 339 22.96 -11.36 23.80
N MET A 340 22.63 -12.50 23.19
CA MET A 340 23.35 -13.76 23.42
C MET A 340 24.82 -13.70 22.95
N ASP A 341 25.09 -12.94 21.90
CA ASP A 341 26.41 -12.84 21.27
C ASP A 341 27.26 -11.64 21.77
N TYR A 342 26.65 -10.71 22.51
CA TYR A 342 27.28 -9.48 23.05
C TYR A 342 28.03 -8.62 22.00
N ASN A 343 27.64 -8.68 20.72
CA ASN A 343 28.30 -7.92 19.65
C ASN A 343 27.77 -6.48 19.54
N ILE A 344 28.50 -5.54 20.13
CA ILE A 344 28.15 -4.11 20.17
C ILE A 344 28.05 -3.50 18.76
N LEU A 345 28.92 -3.90 17.83
CA LEU A 345 28.92 -3.36 16.47
C LEU A 345 27.60 -3.65 15.75
N PHE A 346 27.10 -4.89 15.83
CA PHE A 346 25.81 -5.24 15.23
C PHE A 346 24.64 -4.55 15.91
N MET A 347 24.68 -4.35 17.22
CA MET A 347 23.66 -3.56 17.92
C MET A 347 23.62 -2.12 17.39
N LEU A 348 24.78 -1.48 17.18
CA LEU A 348 24.85 -0.13 16.62
C LEU A 348 24.28 -0.08 15.20
N ILE A 349 24.68 -1.00 14.31
CA ILE A 349 24.16 -1.07 12.94
C ILE A 349 22.64 -1.25 12.95
N PHE A 350 22.13 -2.17 13.77
CA PHE A 350 20.70 -2.44 13.89
C PHE A 350 19.92 -1.21 14.36
N ILE A 351 20.41 -0.51 15.39
CA ILE A 351 19.80 0.72 15.90
C ILE A 351 19.79 1.80 14.82
N THR A 352 20.90 2.00 14.09
CA THR A 352 20.98 2.98 13.01
C THR A 352 19.95 2.70 11.91
N VAL A 353 19.87 1.47 11.42
CA VAL A 353 18.90 1.09 10.37
C VAL A 353 17.46 1.31 10.85
N PHE A 354 17.15 0.93 12.10
CA PHE A 354 15.83 1.13 12.68
C PHE A 354 15.47 2.62 12.83
N LEU A 355 16.40 3.44 13.30
CA LEU A 355 16.21 4.89 13.42
C LEU A 355 16.02 5.56 12.05
N CYS A 356 16.81 5.18 11.04
CA CYS A 356 16.62 5.66 9.66
C CYS A 356 15.19 5.36 9.17
N ARG A 357 14.66 4.17 9.43
CA ARG A 357 13.30 3.79 9.06
C ARG A 357 12.23 4.62 9.81
N ILE A 358 12.42 4.90 11.10
CA ILE A 358 11.53 5.80 11.86
C ILE A 358 11.55 7.21 11.27
N ILE A 359 12.73 7.74 10.94
CA ILE A 359 12.89 9.06 10.35
C ILE A 359 12.15 9.14 9.00
N LEU A 360 12.35 8.15 8.12
CA LEU A 360 11.62 8.06 6.84
C LEU A 360 10.10 8.05 7.03
N GLU A 361 9.61 7.35 8.05
CA GLU A 361 8.19 7.31 8.37
C GLU A 361 7.62 8.65 8.84
N ILE A 362 8.37 9.39 9.65
CA ILE A 362 8.02 10.75 10.07
C ILE A 362 7.98 11.68 8.85
N PHE A 363 8.99 11.62 7.98
CA PHE A 363 9.05 12.43 6.75
C PHE A 363 7.90 12.11 5.78
N TYR A 364 7.54 10.83 5.65
CA TYR A 364 6.41 10.41 4.82
C TYR A 364 5.08 10.93 5.36
N ARG A 365 4.82 10.80 6.67
CA ARG A 365 3.58 11.30 7.31
C ARG A 365 3.43 12.82 7.21
N LYS A 366 4.55 13.56 7.29
CA LYS A 366 4.57 15.01 7.08
C LYS A 366 4.44 15.42 5.59
N GLY A 367 4.48 14.47 4.66
CA GLY A 367 4.43 14.73 3.21
C GLY A 367 5.71 15.33 2.62
N GLY A 368 6.79 15.45 3.41
CA GLY A 368 8.06 16.04 2.97
C GLY A 368 8.78 15.20 1.91
N LEU A 369 8.81 13.88 2.10
CA LEU A 369 9.44 12.93 1.17
C LEU A 369 8.79 12.95 -0.21
N ILE A 370 7.47 13.17 -0.24
CA ILE A 370 6.68 13.26 -1.48
C ILE A 370 7.04 14.52 -2.25
N LYS A 371 7.19 15.66 -1.58
CA LYS A 371 7.61 16.90 -2.24
C LYS A 371 8.96 16.70 -2.92
N LEU A 372 9.90 16.02 -2.27
CA LEU A 372 11.25 15.79 -2.77
C LEU A 372 11.27 14.82 -3.96
N VAL A 373 10.59 13.67 -3.87
CA VAL A 373 10.49 12.70 -4.98
C VAL A 373 9.74 13.29 -6.18
N MET A 374 8.64 14.02 -5.95
CA MET A 374 7.87 14.62 -7.05
C MET A 374 8.54 15.84 -7.68
N THR A 375 9.34 16.62 -6.94
CA THR A 375 10.12 17.71 -7.55
C THR A 375 11.28 17.18 -8.38
N SER A 376 11.92 16.09 -7.94
CA SER A 376 12.99 15.43 -8.71
C SER A 376 12.53 14.90 -10.07
N ASN A 377 11.28 14.44 -10.20
CA ASN A 377 10.79 13.85 -11.46
C ASN A 377 10.22 14.86 -12.46
N LYS A 378 10.10 16.15 -12.11
CA LYS A 378 9.69 17.18 -13.08
C LYS A 378 10.69 17.37 -14.23
N THR A 379 11.94 16.94 -14.07
CA THR A 379 12.97 16.98 -15.11
C THR A 379 13.01 15.71 -15.99
N HIS A 380 12.23 14.68 -15.69
CA HIS A 380 12.20 13.42 -16.45
C HIS A 380 10.83 13.04 -17.03
N SER A 381 9.76 13.80 -16.76
CA SER A 381 8.44 13.51 -17.35
C SER A 381 8.33 13.74 -18.86
N ASN A 382 9.38 14.21 -19.53
CA ASN A 382 9.44 14.27 -20.99
C ASN A 382 10.21 13.12 -21.64
N LYS A 383 10.78 12.16 -20.88
CA LYS A 383 11.65 11.11 -21.45
C LYS A 383 11.14 9.67 -21.36
N VAL A 384 10.03 9.40 -20.67
CA VAL A 384 9.51 8.01 -20.54
C VAL A 384 8.69 7.57 -21.75
N TYR A 385 8.36 8.49 -22.67
CA TYR A 385 8.12 8.14 -24.07
C TYR A 385 9.28 8.73 -24.87
N SER A 386 10.21 7.87 -25.28
CA SER A 386 11.26 8.23 -26.25
C SER A 386 10.62 8.81 -27.51
N ASP A 387 11.36 9.69 -28.20
CA ASP A 387 11.05 10.36 -29.47
C ASP A 387 10.73 9.43 -30.67
N THR A 388 10.34 8.18 -30.41
CA THR A 388 9.76 7.22 -31.34
C THR A 388 8.25 7.11 -31.20
N LEU A 389 7.59 8.13 -30.62
CA LEU A 389 6.14 8.25 -30.70
C LEU A 389 5.76 8.45 -32.17
N ASP A 390 5.16 7.42 -32.74
CA ASP A 390 4.50 7.39 -34.04
C ASP A 390 3.80 8.74 -34.32
N PRO A 391 3.90 9.33 -35.54
CA PRO A 391 3.26 10.60 -35.91
C PRO A 391 1.72 10.61 -35.81
N LEU A 392 1.11 9.55 -35.29
CA LEU A 392 -0.33 9.30 -35.16
C LEU A 392 -1.07 10.21 -34.18
N LEU A 393 -0.40 11.16 -33.52
CA LEU A 393 -1.02 11.97 -32.45
C LEU A 393 -1.13 13.47 -32.74
N ASN A 394 -1.05 13.88 -34.02
CA ASN A 394 -1.66 15.12 -34.49
C ASN A 394 -3.15 14.88 -34.76
N VAL A 395 -3.94 14.77 -33.70
CA VAL A 395 -5.34 14.31 -33.77
C VAL A 395 -6.27 15.47 -34.09
N ASN A 396 -6.77 15.49 -35.32
CA ASN A 396 -8.02 16.16 -35.68
C ASN A 396 -9.20 15.29 -35.19
N LYS A 397 -10.38 15.89 -34.92
CA LYS A 397 -11.60 15.20 -34.44
C LYS A 397 -11.94 13.88 -35.17
N SER A 398 -11.58 13.75 -36.45
CA SER A 398 -11.81 12.57 -37.29
C SER A 398 -11.00 11.32 -36.89
N GLN A 399 -9.93 11.47 -36.10
CA GLN A 399 -9.07 10.34 -35.67
C GLN A 399 -9.33 9.90 -34.22
N PHE A 400 -10.25 10.55 -33.50
CA PHE A 400 -10.55 10.20 -32.11
C PHE A 400 -11.10 8.77 -31.98
N GLU A 401 -12.01 8.37 -32.87
CA GLU A 401 -12.58 7.01 -32.88
C GLU A 401 -11.52 5.95 -33.21
N GLU A 402 -10.64 6.22 -34.19
CA GLU A 402 -9.54 5.33 -34.56
C GLU A 402 -8.54 5.17 -33.40
N ASN A 403 -8.27 6.25 -32.65
CA ASN A 403 -7.41 6.23 -31.48
C ASN A 403 -8.05 5.52 -30.29
N ILE A 404 -9.36 5.67 -30.06
CA ILE A 404 -10.09 4.85 -29.07
C ILE A 404 -10.04 3.38 -29.47
N GLN A 405 -10.16 3.06 -30.75
CA GLN A 405 -10.07 1.69 -31.25
C GLN A 405 -8.69 1.09 -31.01
N LYS A 406 -7.61 1.87 -31.18
CA LYS A 406 -6.23 1.48 -30.80
C LYS A 406 -6.07 1.31 -29.27
N LEU A 407 -6.81 2.08 -28.47
CA LEU A 407 -6.85 1.96 -27.01
C LEU A 407 -7.77 0.83 -26.49
N SER A 408 -8.52 0.15 -27.36
CA SER A 408 -9.48 -0.91 -26.95
C SER A 408 -8.83 -2.04 -26.14
N ASN A 409 -7.55 -2.32 -26.41
CA ASN A 409 -6.77 -3.33 -25.70
C ASN A 409 -6.12 -2.82 -24.40
N LYS A 410 -6.16 -1.50 -24.13
CA LYS A 410 -5.57 -0.86 -22.95
C LYS A 410 -6.66 -0.45 -21.94
N LEU A 411 -6.29 -0.41 -20.68
CA LEU A 411 -7.16 0.14 -19.63
C LEU A 411 -7.00 1.66 -19.62
N TRP A 412 -8.10 2.39 -19.81
CA TRP A 412 -8.09 3.86 -19.81
C TRP A 412 -9.37 4.44 -19.22
N CYS A 413 -9.30 5.66 -18.72
CA CYS A 413 -10.45 6.42 -18.24
C CYS A 413 -10.31 7.91 -18.57
N ILE A 414 -11.36 8.69 -18.34
CA ILE A 414 -11.36 10.14 -18.55
C ILE A 414 -11.25 10.84 -17.20
N TYR A 415 -10.24 11.70 -17.05
CA TYR A 415 -10.08 12.56 -15.87
C TYR A 415 -9.89 14.00 -16.31
N LYS A 416 -10.83 14.88 -15.92
CA LYS A 416 -10.79 16.31 -16.28
C LYS A 416 -10.62 16.55 -17.79
N ASN A 417 -11.42 15.85 -18.61
CA ASN A 417 -11.34 15.79 -20.08
C ASN A 417 -10.06 15.17 -20.67
N ASN A 418 -9.09 14.72 -19.88
CA ASN A 418 -7.90 14.06 -20.41
C ASN A 418 -8.04 12.53 -20.31
N ILE A 419 -7.52 11.82 -21.31
CA ILE A 419 -7.44 10.36 -21.29
C ILE A 419 -6.26 9.95 -20.40
N VAL A 420 -6.50 9.07 -19.44
CA VAL A 420 -5.47 8.52 -18.53
C VAL A 420 -5.23 7.06 -18.87
N ASP A 421 -3.97 6.67 -19.11
CA ASP A 421 -3.59 5.26 -19.33
C ASP A 421 -3.37 4.55 -17.97
N LEU A 422 -4.26 3.61 -17.66
CA LEU A 422 -4.25 2.86 -16.40
C LEU A 422 -3.48 1.54 -16.52
N SER A 423 -2.93 1.21 -17.69
CA SER A 423 -2.35 -0.12 -17.97
C SER A 423 -1.16 -0.47 -17.08
N GLN A 424 -0.44 0.55 -16.59
CA GLN A 424 0.70 0.39 -15.67
C GLN A 424 0.33 0.58 -14.18
N MET A 425 -0.94 0.89 -13.89
CA MET A 425 -1.40 1.18 -12.54
C MET A 425 -2.06 -0.03 -11.89
N ILE A 426 -1.73 -0.29 -10.64
CA ILE A 426 -2.43 -1.29 -9.82
C ILE A 426 -3.36 -0.57 -8.86
N HIS A 427 -4.65 -0.85 -8.93
CA HIS A 427 -5.60 -0.27 -7.98
C HIS A 427 -5.50 -0.99 -6.63
N PRO A 428 -5.39 -0.27 -5.49
CA PRO A 428 -5.32 -0.90 -4.18
C PRO A 428 -6.61 -1.66 -3.79
N GLY A 429 -7.74 -1.33 -4.41
CA GLY A 429 -9.02 -2.05 -4.25
C GLY A 429 -9.20 -3.22 -5.21
N GLY A 430 -8.22 -3.53 -6.06
CA GLY A 430 -8.26 -4.58 -7.09
C GLY A 430 -8.44 -4.04 -8.51
N ASN A 431 -7.78 -4.68 -9.47
CA ASN A 431 -7.74 -4.23 -10.87
C ASN A 431 -9.08 -4.39 -11.62
N TYR A 432 -10.05 -5.13 -11.07
CA TYR A 432 -11.42 -5.17 -11.63
C TYR A 432 -12.07 -3.77 -11.65
N ILE A 433 -11.69 -2.87 -10.73
CA ILE A 433 -12.20 -1.48 -10.70
C ILE A 433 -11.81 -0.75 -11.99
N TRP A 434 -10.61 -0.99 -12.52
CA TRP A 434 -10.16 -0.41 -13.78
C TRP A 434 -11.01 -0.82 -14.97
N LYS A 435 -11.49 -2.07 -14.98
CA LYS A 435 -12.44 -2.53 -16.00
C LYS A 435 -13.80 -1.85 -15.88
N LEU A 436 -14.28 -1.67 -14.65
CA LEU A 436 -15.58 -1.04 -14.39
C LEU A 436 -15.60 0.45 -14.78
N ILE A 437 -14.47 1.14 -14.73
CA ILE A 437 -14.36 2.55 -15.12
C ILE A 437 -13.81 2.75 -16.54
N GLN A 438 -13.60 1.67 -17.29
CA GLN A 438 -12.98 1.76 -18.61
C GLN A 438 -13.84 2.64 -19.51
N GLY A 439 -13.23 3.70 -20.05
CA GLY A 439 -13.90 4.67 -20.92
C GLY A 439 -14.82 5.68 -20.22
N GLN A 440 -14.95 5.63 -18.89
CA GLN A 440 -15.83 6.51 -18.13
C GLN A 440 -15.11 7.76 -17.63
N ASP A 441 -15.88 8.84 -17.40
CA ASP A 441 -15.39 9.99 -16.62
C ASP A 441 -15.35 9.65 -15.13
N VAL A 442 -14.13 9.55 -14.61
CA VAL A 442 -13.85 9.13 -13.24
C VAL A 442 -13.70 10.30 -12.28
N THR A 443 -13.79 11.53 -12.77
CA THR A 443 -13.55 12.75 -11.99
C THR A 443 -14.46 12.79 -10.76
N ARG A 444 -15.73 12.38 -10.89
CA ARG A 444 -16.72 12.36 -9.80
C ARG A 444 -16.39 11.34 -8.70
N TYR A 445 -15.86 10.18 -9.08
CA TYR A 445 -15.47 9.11 -8.17
C TYR A 445 -14.16 9.45 -7.45
N ILE A 446 -13.20 9.99 -8.19
CA ILE A 446 -11.88 10.37 -7.68
C ILE A 446 -12.00 11.46 -6.60
N LEU A 447 -12.87 12.45 -6.82
CA LEU A 447 -13.15 13.52 -5.85
C LEU A 447 -13.93 13.05 -4.61
N GLY A 448 -14.36 11.78 -4.57
CA GLY A 448 -15.19 11.23 -3.50
C GLY A 448 -16.57 11.88 -3.42
N ALA A 449 -17.09 12.34 -4.56
CA ALA A 449 -18.46 12.86 -4.64
C ALA A 449 -19.48 11.72 -4.80
N TYR A 450 -19.09 10.67 -5.53
CA TYR A 450 -19.92 9.51 -5.86
C TYR A 450 -19.21 8.19 -5.59
N THR A 451 -20.00 7.14 -5.39
CA THR A 451 -19.57 5.74 -5.39
C THR A 451 -19.53 5.23 -6.81
N LEU A 452 -18.70 4.23 -7.11
CA LEU A 452 -18.83 3.51 -8.37
C LEU A 452 -20.17 2.79 -8.39
N ASP A 453 -21.02 3.07 -9.37
CA ASP A 453 -22.44 2.68 -9.35
C ASP A 453 -22.64 1.16 -9.26
N THR A 454 -21.69 0.38 -9.82
CA THR A 454 -21.69 -1.09 -9.77
C THR A 454 -21.23 -1.68 -8.44
N LEU A 455 -20.68 -0.87 -7.53
CA LEU A 455 -20.12 -1.33 -6.26
C LEU A 455 -20.87 -0.73 -5.07
N SER A 456 -21.33 -1.59 -4.16
CA SER A 456 -21.95 -1.18 -2.89
C SER A 456 -20.90 -0.72 -1.85
N ILE A 457 -19.98 0.16 -2.25
CA ILE A 457 -18.94 0.74 -1.40
C ILE A 457 -19.27 2.19 -1.07
N LYS A 458 -18.81 2.70 0.09
CA LYS A 458 -18.97 4.12 0.43
C LYS A 458 -18.11 5.01 -0.47
N PRO A 459 -18.50 6.27 -0.75
CA PRO A 459 -17.68 7.18 -1.54
C PRO A 459 -16.31 7.34 -0.91
N TYR A 460 -15.26 7.26 -1.71
CA TYR A 460 -13.88 7.36 -1.25
C TYR A 460 -13.21 8.59 -1.84
N LYS A 461 -12.87 9.56 -0.98
CA LYS A 461 -12.11 10.74 -1.39
C LYS A 461 -10.64 10.34 -1.52
N HIS A 462 -10.13 10.34 -2.74
CA HIS A 462 -8.75 10.01 -2.99
C HIS A 462 -7.82 11.12 -2.46
N THR A 463 -6.61 10.71 -2.08
CA THR A 463 -5.60 11.64 -1.57
C THR A 463 -5.07 12.54 -2.70
N ILE A 464 -4.57 13.72 -2.37
CA ILE A 464 -3.90 14.62 -3.34
C ILE A 464 -2.76 13.90 -4.06
N TYR A 465 -2.09 12.97 -3.37
CA TYR A 465 -1.05 12.12 -3.97
C TYR A 465 -1.60 11.29 -5.13
N THR A 466 -2.74 10.63 -4.94
CA THR A 466 -3.41 9.86 -6.01
C THR A 466 -3.79 10.74 -7.20
N LEU A 467 -4.26 11.96 -6.96
CA LEU A 467 -4.60 12.90 -8.03
C LEU A 467 -3.37 13.25 -8.88
N LYS A 468 -2.25 13.58 -8.22
CA LYS A 468 -0.99 13.90 -8.91
C LYS A 468 -0.41 12.72 -9.69
N ILE A 469 -0.64 11.50 -9.20
CA ILE A 469 -0.23 10.29 -9.93
C ILE A 469 -1.08 10.12 -11.17
N LEU A 470 -2.40 10.25 -11.06
CA LEU A 470 -3.28 10.18 -12.22
C LEU A 470 -2.87 11.23 -13.27
N GLU A 471 -2.52 12.44 -12.83
CA GLU A 471 -1.97 13.49 -13.70
C GLU A 471 -0.65 13.09 -14.41
N GLN A 472 0.17 12.22 -13.83
CA GLN A 472 1.40 11.70 -14.47
C GLN A 472 1.11 10.64 -15.55
N TYR A 473 -0.01 9.93 -15.44
CA TYR A 473 -0.46 8.94 -16.42
C TYR A 473 -1.46 9.52 -17.44
N THR A 474 -1.76 10.82 -17.33
CA THR A 474 -2.53 11.55 -18.31
C THR A 474 -1.79 11.58 -19.64
N THR A 475 -2.45 11.14 -20.69
CA THR A 475 -1.98 11.25 -22.08
C THR A 475 -2.22 12.67 -22.61
N ASN A 476 -1.61 13.02 -23.75
CA ASN A 476 -1.88 14.28 -24.44
C ASN A 476 -3.23 14.30 -25.17
N ILE A 477 -4.02 13.23 -25.10
CA ILE A 477 -5.33 13.12 -25.73
C ILE A 477 -6.39 13.72 -24.80
N GLN A 478 -7.15 14.68 -25.31
CA GLN A 478 -8.31 15.23 -24.62
C GLN A 478 -9.58 14.87 -25.36
N VAL A 479 -10.63 14.54 -24.61
CA VAL A 479 -11.94 14.17 -25.17
C VAL A 479 -12.64 15.38 -25.80
N ASN A 480 -12.27 16.58 -25.38
CA ASN A 480 -12.93 17.81 -25.81
C ASN A 480 -11.92 18.95 -25.95
N GLN A 481 -11.09 18.86 -27.00
CA GLN A 481 -10.01 19.81 -27.24
C GLN A 481 -10.51 21.22 -27.57
N ASP A 482 -11.75 21.42 -28.04
CA ASP A 482 -12.20 22.70 -28.63
C ASP A 482 -13.14 23.52 -27.73
N LEU A 483 -13.25 23.23 -26.43
CA LEU A 483 -14.17 23.96 -25.56
C LEU A 483 -13.66 25.35 -25.19
N GLU A 484 -13.74 26.28 -26.13
CA GLU A 484 -13.47 27.70 -25.88
C GLU A 484 -14.75 28.39 -25.42
N PHE A 485 -14.98 28.28 -24.12
CA PHE A 485 -16.24 28.70 -23.51
C PHE A 485 -16.17 30.12 -22.92
N PHE A 486 -14.98 30.58 -22.60
CA PHE A 486 -14.73 31.85 -21.95
C PHE A 486 -14.22 32.87 -22.95
N VAL A 487 -14.58 34.13 -22.72
CA VAL A 487 -14.17 35.26 -23.53
C VAL A 487 -13.51 36.29 -22.62
N ASP A 488 -12.31 36.71 -22.98
CA ASP A 488 -11.60 37.79 -22.29
C ASP A 488 -12.36 39.11 -22.48
N LYS A 489 -12.69 39.81 -21.39
CA LYS A 489 -13.44 41.07 -21.42
C LYS A 489 -12.68 42.20 -22.12
N ILE A 490 -11.35 42.16 -22.13
CA ILE A 490 -10.49 43.19 -22.69
C ILE A 490 -10.26 42.90 -24.18
N ASN A 491 -9.84 41.69 -24.49
CA ASN A 491 -9.39 41.33 -25.83
C ASN A 491 -10.47 40.67 -26.71
N ASN A 492 -11.61 40.29 -26.11
CA ASN A 492 -12.69 39.54 -26.76
C ASN A 492 -12.23 38.22 -27.40
N ASN A 493 -11.14 37.65 -26.90
CA ASN A 493 -10.57 36.39 -27.39
C ASN A 493 -11.18 35.21 -26.62
N LEU A 494 -11.49 34.16 -27.37
CA LEU A 494 -11.89 32.86 -26.85
C LEU A 494 -10.73 32.20 -26.09
N THR A 495 -11.03 31.63 -24.92
CA THR A 495 -10.03 30.99 -24.06
C THR A 495 -10.56 29.76 -23.37
N LYS A 496 -9.64 28.82 -23.12
CA LYS A 496 -9.85 27.65 -22.28
C LYS A 496 -9.37 27.96 -20.89
N LEU A 497 -10.29 28.04 -19.94
CA LEU A 497 -9.92 28.16 -18.54
C LEU A 497 -9.53 26.78 -18.02
N LYS A 498 -8.40 26.69 -17.33
CA LYS A 498 -8.10 25.50 -16.53
C LYS A 498 -8.71 25.69 -15.14
N GLN A 499 -8.15 26.59 -14.35
CA GLN A 499 -8.54 26.80 -12.97
C GLN A 499 -8.32 28.25 -12.58
N GLU A 500 -9.37 28.94 -12.11
CA GLU A 500 -9.27 30.35 -11.70
C GLU A 500 -10.08 30.64 -10.45
N GLN A 501 -9.90 31.83 -9.92
CA GLN A 501 -10.62 32.34 -8.76
C GLN A 501 -11.86 33.13 -9.18
N TRP A 502 -13.02 32.67 -8.70
CA TRP A 502 -14.33 33.22 -8.96
C TRP A 502 -14.96 33.76 -7.68
N LYS A 503 -15.84 34.75 -7.82
CA LYS A 503 -16.61 35.31 -6.70
C LYS A 503 -18.07 34.95 -6.86
N LEU A 504 -18.71 34.46 -5.80
CA LEU A 504 -20.17 34.32 -5.80
C LEU A 504 -20.79 35.72 -5.78
N ASN A 505 -21.64 36.01 -6.76
CA ASN A 505 -22.28 37.32 -6.93
C ASN A 505 -23.78 37.25 -6.61
N THR A 506 -24.46 36.25 -7.19
CA THR A 506 -25.92 36.16 -7.15
C THR A 506 -26.36 34.85 -6.54
N VAL A 507 -27.35 34.91 -5.65
CA VAL A 507 -28.02 33.74 -5.09
C VAL A 507 -29.52 33.97 -5.20
N ILE A 508 -30.23 33.12 -5.94
CA ILE A 508 -31.68 33.22 -6.14
C ILE A 508 -32.30 31.89 -5.69
N PRO A 509 -33.01 31.85 -4.54
CA PRO A 509 -33.70 30.65 -4.11
C PRO A 509 -34.89 30.35 -5.02
N TYR A 510 -34.98 29.12 -5.51
CA TYR A 510 -36.19 28.59 -6.15
C TYR A 510 -37.09 27.90 -5.13
N THR A 511 -36.48 27.18 -4.19
CA THR A 511 -37.13 26.53 -3.04
C THR A 511 -36.21 26.63 -1.82
N ASP A 512 -36.67 26.18 -0.65
CA ASP A 512 -35.84 26.10 0.56
C ASP A 512 -34.60 25.20 0.40
N GLN A 513 -34.62 24.32 -0.60
CA GLN A 513 -33.56 23.36 -0.87
C GLN A 513 -32.84 23.62 -2.19
N ILE A 514 -33.34 24.44 -3.10
CA ILE A 514 -32.75 24.61 -4.43
C ILE A 514 -32.57 26.10 -4.70
N ALA A 515 -31.35 26.50 -5.06
CA ALA A 515 -31.07 27.88 -5.46
C ALA A 515 -30.15 27.93 -6.68
N TYR A 516 -30.29 29.01 -7.43
CA TYR A 516 -29.33 29.46 -8.43
C TYR A 516 -28.17 30.18 -7.75
N PHE A 517 -26.96 29.90 -8.21
CA PHE A 517 -25.71 30.50 -7.77
C PHE A 517 -24.95 31.01 -9.00
N GLY A 518 -24.85 32.34 -9.12
CA GLY A 518 -24.17 33.04 -10.21
C GLY A 518 -22.77 33.48 -9.80
N PHE A 519 -21.74 32.94 -10.46
CA PHE A 519 -20.34 33.25 -10.16
C PHE A 519 -19.74 34.20 -11.19
N VAL A 520 -19.11 35.28 -10.74
CA VAL A 520 -18.45 36.26 -11.62
C VAL A 520 -16.94 36.09 -11.60
N HIS A 521 -16.33 36.30 -12.75
CA HIS A 521 -14.87 36.42 -12.90
C HIS A 521 -14.51 37.86 -13.27
N GLN A 522 -13.33 38.34 -12.84
CA GLN A 522 -12.87 39.69 -13.14
C GLN A 522 -12.59 39.87 -14.63
N LYS A 523 -11.84 38.93 -15.23
CA LYS A 523 -11.33 39.01 -16.60
C LYS A 523 -12.22 38.40 -17.67
N TYR A 524 -13.14 37.50 -17.31
CA TYR A 524 -13.84 36.67 -18.28
C TYR A 524 -15.35 36.86 -18.17
N HIS A 525 -16.00 36.86 -19.33
CA HIS A 525 -17.41 36.52 -19.48
C HIS A 525 -17.48 35.19 -20.23
N PHE A 526 -18.65 34.59 -20.35
CA PHE A 526 -18.80 33.33 -21.07
C PHE A 526 -19.90 33.42 -22.12
N ILE A 527 -19.80 32.54 -23.12
CA ILE A 527 -20.76 32.46 -24.21
C ILE A 527 -22.10 31.97 -23.65
N ASN A 528 -23.13 32.79 -23.81
CA ASN A 528 -24.47 32.54 -23.30
C ASN A 528 -25.43 32.06 -24.41
N THR A 529 -24.92 31.92 -25.64
CA THR A 529 -25.71 31.40 -26.76
C THR A 529 -25.65 29.88 -26.82
N LEU A 530 -26.82 29.27 -27.01
CA LEU A 530 -26.94 27.84 -27.33
C LEU A 530 -26.83 27.62 -28.84
N SER A 531 -25.80 28.20 -29.46
CA SER A 531 -25.58 28.17 -30.91
C SER A 531 -25.06 26.81 -31.42
N GLY A 532 -24.79 25.87 -30.52
CA GLY A 532 -24.40 24.50 -30.84
C GLY A 532 -24.56 23.55 -29.67
N LEU A 533 -24.50 22.25 -29.98
CA LEU A 533 -24.70 21.16 -29.02
C LEU A 533 -23.48 20.87 -28.13
N GLN A 534 -22.40 21.61 -28.37
CA GLN A 534 -21.08 21.37 -27.77
C GLN A 534 -20.99 21.84 -26.31
N THR A 535 -22.00 22.54 -25.80
CA THR A 535 -22.01 23.07 -24.43
C THR A 535 -22.89 22.30 -23.46
N PHE A 536 -23.62 21.29 -23.95
CA PHE A 536 -24.58 20.56 -23.12
C PHE A 536 -23.90 19.61 -22.13
N ALA A 537 -24.53 19.47 -20.95
CA ALA A 537 -24.08 18.66 -19.83
C ALA A 537 -22.67 18.98 -19.29
N GLN A 538 -22.09 20.12 -19.69
CA GLN A 538 -20.80 20.56 -19.17
C GLN A 538 -20.88 20.85 -17.67
N TYR A 539 -19.86 20.42 -16.94
CA TYR A 539 -19.76 20.63 -15.50
C TYR A 539 -18.48 21.35 -15.11
N PHE A 540 -18.52 21.94 -13.92
CA PHE A 540 -17.38 22.62 -13.30
C PHE A 540 -17.07 21.97 -11.97
N ILE A 541 -15.78 21.85 -11.64
CA ILE A 541 -15.31 21.46 -10.32
C ILE A 541 -15.15 22.73 -9.49
N ILE A 542 -15.72 22.72 -8.27
CA ILE A 542 -15.76 23.89 -7.40
C ILE A 542 -15.20 23.54 -6.03
N LYS A 543 -14.38 24.45 -5.50
CA LYS A 543 -13.80 24.36 -4.16
C LYS A 543 -13.76 25.74 -3.51
N PRO A 544 -14.21 25.92 -2.25
CA PRO A 544 -14.02 27.18 -1.54
C PRO A 544 -12.54 27.37 -1.20
N ILE A 545 -12.03 28.59 -1.35
CA ILE A 545 -10.60 28.89 -1.12
C ILE A 545 -10.28 28.88 0.38
N ASP A 546 -11.12 29.53 1.19
CA ASP A 546 -10.88 29.75 2.62
C ASP A 546 -11.26 28.56 3.51
N HIS A 547 -11.84 27.50 2.94
CA HIS A 547 -12.39 26.37 3.70
C HIS A 547 -11.88 25.01 3.18
N SER A 548 -10.63 24.69 3.49
CA SER A 548 -9.98 23.46 3.03
C SER A 548 -10.66 22.15 3.47
N SER A 549 -11.44 22.17 4.56
CA SER A 549 -12.23 21.04 5.07
C SER A 549 -13.46 20.74 4.22
N ILE A 550 -13.98 21.72 3.48
CA ILE A 550 -15.16 21.55 2.63
C ILE A 550 -14.78 20.73 1.41
N SER A 551 -15.66 19.78 1.08
CA SER A 551 -15.45 18.88 -0.03
C SER A 551 -15.52 19.59 -1.39
N THR A 552 -14.62 19.23 -2.29
CA THR A 552 -14.68 19.62 -3.71
C THR A 552 -15.83 18.88 -4.39
N ARG A 553 -16.61 19.57 -5.24
CA ARG A 553 -17.78 19.01 -5.92
C ARG A 553 -17.87 19.45 -7.37
N GLN A 554 -18.59 18.66 -8.16
CA GLN A 554 -18.94 18.98 -9.53
C GLN A 554 -20.36 19.51 -9.58
N TYR A 555 -20.59 20.51 -10.42
CA TYR A 555 -21.92 21.01 -10.74
C TYR A 555 -22.04 21.28 -12.22
N THR A 556 -23.17 20.84 -12.79
CA THR A 556 -23.52 21.10 -14.17
C THR A 556 -23.89 22.57 -14.34
N MET A 557 -23.39 23.17 -15.40
CA MET A 557 -23.81 24.49 -15.85
C MET A 557 -25.24 24.43 -16.40
N VAL A 558 -26.04 25.45 -16.10
CA VAL A 558 -27.43 25.54 -16.57
C VAL A 558 -27.70 26.92 -17.15
N GLN A 559 -27.26 27.14 -18.40
CA GLN A 559 -27.33 28.46 -19.04
C GLN A 559 -28.76 28.95 -19.22
N SER A 560 -29.68 28.03 -19.53
CA SER A 560 -31.11 28.30 -19.74
C SER A 560 -31.80 28.94 -18.53
N MET A 561 -31.15 28.90 -17.37
CA MET A 561 -31.67 29.44 -16.12
C MET A 561 -31.00 30.75 -15.69
N THR A 562 -30.10 31.32 -16.50
CA THR A 562 -29.62 32.70 -16.29
C THR A 562 -30.77 33.70 -16.39
N SER A 563 -30.67 34.84 -15.70
CA SER A 563 -31.72 35.85 -15.71
C SER A 563 -31.98 36.42 -17.11
N GLN A 564 -30.92 36.60 -17.91
CA GLN A 564 -30.98 37.02 -19.31
C GLN A 564 -31.75 35.99 -20.16
N ARG A 565 -31.46 34.70 -20.01
CA ARG A 565 -32.12 33.62 -20.78
C ARG A 565 -33.58 33.45 -20.39
N VAL A 566 -33.88 33.49 -19.10
CA VAL A 566 -35.28 33.44 -18.61
C VAL A 566 -36.08 34.63 -19.16
N LYS A 567 -35.50 35.84 -19.17
CA LYS A 567 -36.12 37.03 -19.74
C LYS A 567 -36.36 36.85 -21.24
N TYR A 568 -35.32 36.52 -22.00
CA TYR A 568 -35.38 36.29 -23.44
C TYR A 568 -36.44 35.23 -23.80
N ARG A 569 -36.47 34.10 -23.10
CA ARG A 569 -37.44 33.02 -23.33
C ARG A 569 -38.88 33.47 -23.09
N LYS A 570 -39.13 34.26 -22.04
CA LYS A 570 -40.46 34.82 -21.76
C LYS A 570 -40.91 35.77 -22.87
N GLU A 571 -40.05 36.69 -23.27
CA GLU A 571 -40.33 37.65 -24.34
C GLU A 571 -40.55 36.94 -25.69
N LEU A 572 -39.76 35.91 -25.99
CA LEU A 572 -39.92 35.07 -27.18
C LEU A 572 -41.24 34.29 -27.15
N SER A 573 -41.61 33.72 -26.00
CA SER A 573 -42.89 33.01 -25.85
C SER A 573 -44.09 33.95 -26.02
N GLU A 574 -44.01 35.17 -25.49
CA GLU A 574 -45.04 36.20 -25.71
C GLU A 574 -45.14 36.60 -27.18
N LEU A 575 -44.00 36.85 -27.84
CA LEU A 575 -43.96 37.19 -29.26
C LEU A 575 -44.57 36.06 -30.10
N PHE A 576 -44.18 34.82 -29.83
CA PHE A 576 -44.72 33.64 -30.49
C PHE A 576 -46.25 33.55 -30.35
N LYS A 577 -46.79 33.77 -29.15
CA LYS A 577 -48.25 33.80 -28.91
C LYS A 577 -48.95 34.93 -29.68
N LYS A 578 -48.32 36.11 -29.80
CA LYS A 578 -48.87 37.22 -30.59
C LYS A 578 -48.94 36.89 -32.08
N ILE A 579 -47.88 36.27 -32.61
CA ILE A 579 -47.82 35.81 -34.00
C ILE A 579 -48.94 34.79 -34.26
N LEU A 580 -49.08 33.78 -33.41
CA LEU A 580 -50.12 32.76 -33.54
C LEU A 580 -51.54 33.34 -33.53
N ASN A 581 -51.76 34.41 -32.76
CA ASN A 581 -53.06 35.09 -32.66
C ASN A 581 -53.26 36.19 -33.70
N LEU A 582 -52.38 36.31 -34.70
CA LEU A 582 -52.41 37.35 -35.74
C LEU A 582 -52.48 38.79 -35.17
N GLN A 583 -51.94 39.00 -33.97
CA GLN A 583 -51.91 40.32 -33.35
C GLN A 583 -50.82 41.19 -33.98
N ASN A 584 -51.08 42.50 -34.10
CA ASN A 584 -50.11 43.42 -34.70
C ASN A 584 -48.77 43.40 -33.94
N ILE A 585 -47.70 43.06 -34.65
CA ILE A 585 -46.35 42.91 -34.11
C ILE A 585 -45.62 44.25 -34.23
N GLN A 586 -45.94 45.18 -33.34
CA GLN A 586 -45.15 46.42 -33.20
C GLN A 586 -43.95 46.26 -32.24
N LYS A 587 -43.81 45.11 -31.57
CA LYS A 587 -42.78 44.87 -30.55
C LYS A 587 -41.47 44.43 -31.22
N GLU A 588 -40.35 44.98 -30.78
CA GLU A 588 -39.02 44.55 -31.23
C GLU A 588 -38.80 43.06 -31.00
N ILE A 589 -38.15 42.39 -31.97
CA ILE A 589 -37.76 40.99 -31.85
C ILE A 589 -36.78 40.87 -30.68
N PRO A 590 -37.06 40.01 -29.67
CA PRO A 590 -36.17 39.79 -28.54
C PRO A 590 -34.78 39.40 -29.03
N LYS A 591 -33.75 40.07 -28.54
CA LYS A 591 -32.35 39.76 -28.85
C LYS A 591 -31.77 38.89 -27.75
N GLU A 592 -31.04 37.85 -28.15
CA GLU A 592 -30.32 36.98 -27.23
C GLU A 592 -28.98 37.62 -26.87
N ASP A 593 -28.71 37.77 -25.58
CA ASP A 593 -27.42 38.25 -25.11
C ASP A 593 -26.34 37.22 -25.44
N LEU A 594 -25.36 37.62 -26.25
CA LEU A 594 -24.27 36.74 -26.69
C LEU A 594 -23.44 36.22 -25.50
N TYR A 595 -23.33 37.04 -24.46
CA TYR A 595 -22.44 36.83 -23.33
C TYR A 595 -23.19 36.98 -22.01
N SER A 596 -22.75 36.21 -21.01
CA SER A 596 -23.17 36.40 -19.63
C SER A 596 -21.96 36.59 -18.72
N SER A 597 -22.15 37.41 -17.69
CA SER A 597 -21.14 37.75 -16.70
C SER A 597 -21.07 36.75 -15.54
N GLU A 598 -22.10 35.91 -15.37
CA GLU A 598 -22.24 34.98 -14.23
C GLU A 598 -22.32 33.50 -14.64
N LEU A 599 -21.34 32.68 -14.29
CA LEU A 599 -21.42 31.23 -14.49
C LEU A 599 -22.62 30.67 -13.70
N PRO A 600 -23.64 30.08 -14.37
CA PRO A 600 -24.91 29.75 -13.75
C PRO A 600 -24.94 28.30 -13.26
N LEU A 601 -25.05 28.14 -11.94
CA LEU A 601 -25.11 26.82 -11.30
C LEU A 601 -26.35 26.70 -10.43
N ILE A 602 -27.10 25.60 -10.57
CA ILE A 602 -28.24 25.32 -9.71
C ILE A 602 -27.89 24.19 -8.77
N ILE A 603 -28.00 24.44 -7.48
CA ILE A 603 -27.51 23.52 -6.44
C ILE A 603 -28.63 23.20 -5.46
N LYS A 604 -28.90 21.91 -5.28
CA LYS A 604 -29.76 21.42 -4.21
C LYS A 604 -28.97 21.24 -2.93
N ARG A 605 -29.48 21.78 -1.82
CA ARG A 605 -28.96 21.67 -0.47
C ARG A 605 -29.09 20.22 0.00
N TYR A 606 -27.99 19.67 0.51
CA TYR A 606 -27.97 18.38 1.16
C TYR A 606 -27.30 18.53 2.51
N PRO A 607 -27.99 18.20 3.63
CA PRO A 607 -27.40 18.30 4.96
C PRO A 607 -26.15 17.41 5.09
N SER A 608 -24.99 18.03 5.30
CA SER A 608 -23.70 17.39 5.51
C SER A 608 -22.70 18.38 6.11
N LYS A 609 -22.12 18.05 7.26
CA LYS A 609 -21.15 18.87 8.02
C LYS A 609 -20.02 19.47 7.18
N ASN A 610 -19.50 18.71 6.19
CA ASN A 610 -18.43 19.14 5.28
C ASN A 610 -18.88 19.14 3.81
N GLY A 611 -20.19 19.16 3.57
CA GLY A 611 -20.78 19.11 2.23
C GLY A 611 -20.77 20.49 1.58
N PHE A 612 -20.29 20.57 0.34
CA PHE A 612 -20.29 21.83 -0.40
C PHE A 612 -21.69 22.42 -0.58
N SER A 613 -22.70 21.59 -0.87
CA SER A 613 -24.06 22.07 -1.10
C SER A 613 -24.66 22.72 0.14
N GLN A 614 -24.52 22.11 1.33
CA GLN A 614 -24.92 22.79 2.56
C GLN A 614 -24.10 24.06 2.78
N PHE A 615 -22.77 23.96 2.63
CA PHE A 615 -21.87 25.10 2.82
C PHE A 615 -22.28 26.31 1.98
N ILE A 616 -22.51 26.16 0.67
CA ILE A 616 -22.83 27.30 -0.20
C ILE A 616 -24.24 27.89 0.06
N HIS A 617 -25.15 27.09 0.61
CA HIS A 617 -26.48 27.55 1.01
C HIS A 617 -26.46 28.27 2.37
N ASP A 618 -25.67 27.77 3.32
CA ASP A 618 -25.59 28.27 4.70
C ASP A 618 -24.61 29.46 4.80
N ASP A 619 -23.59 29.46 3.95
CA ASP A 619 -22.41 30.28 4.07
C ASP A 619 -22.08 30.93 2.71
N ASN A 620 -21.99 32.26 2.72
CA ASN A 620 -21.06 32.99 1.85
C ASN A 620 -21.58 33.57 0.52
N ARG A 621 -22.56 34.49 0.58
CA ARG A 621 -22.94 35.41 -0.53
C ARG A 621 -21.78 36.27 -1.10
N LYS A 622 -20.58 36.19 -0.52
CA LYS A 622 -19.37 36.91 -0.96
C LYS A 622 -18.13 36.02 -1.06
N GLY A 623 -18.29 34.70 -0.98
CA GLY A 623 -17.18 33.75 -0.93
C GLY A 623 -16.34 33.74 -2.22
N GLN A 624 -15.08 33.39 -2.08
CA GLN A 624 -14.17 33.15 -3.19
C GLN A 624 -13.99 31.65 -3.42
N TYR A 625 -14.07 31.25 -4.68
CA TYR A 625 -14.11 29.85 -5.08
C TYR A 625 -13.09 29.61 -6.18
N LEU A 626 -12.40 28.48 -6.07
CA LEU A 626 -11.59 27.94 -7.13
C LEU A 626 -12.51 27.11 -8.04
N ILE A 627 -12.68 27.55 -9.28
CA ILE A 627 -13.52 26.87 -10.28
C ILE A 627 -12.65 26.37 -11.42
N GLU A 628 -12.84 25.10 -11.77
CA GLU A 628 -12.10 24.37 -12.80
C GLU A 628 -13.06 23.80 -13.85
N GLY A 629 -12.80 24.00 -15.14
CA GLY A 629 -13.65 23.51 -16.24
C GLY A 629 -13.80 24.52 -17.40
N PRO A 630 -14.68 24.27 -18.38
CA PRO A 630 -15.70 23.21 -18.39
C PRO A 630 -15.13 21.81 -18.65
N TYR A 631 -15.79 20.81 -18.06
CA TYR A 631 -15.56 19.39 -18.28
C TYR A 631 -16.82 18.70 -18.77
N GLY A 632 -16.66 17.50 -19.32
CA GLY A 632 -17.75 16.67 -19.82
C GLY A 632 -17.63 16.37 -21.30
N GLN A 633 -18.31 15.30 -21.70
CA GLN A 633 -18.43 14.89 -23.09
C GLN A 633 -19.53 15.70 -23.77
N ASN A 634 -19.29 16.12 -25.01
CA ASN A 634 -20.33 16.74 -25.81
C ASN A 634 -21.39 15.70 -26.19
N ILE A 635 -22.66 16.10 -26.11
CA ILE A 635 -23.75 15.28 -26.65
C ILE A 635 -23.79 15.50 -28.16
N SER A 636 -23.34 14.52 -28.93
CA SER A 636 -23.51 14.51 -30.39
C SER A 636 -24.97 14.20 -30.72
N ILE A 637 -25.70 15.20 -31.24
CA ILE A 637 -27.03 14.98 -31.82
C ILE A 637 -26.90 15.00 -33.33
N GLU A 638 -27.44 13.97 -33.98
CA GLU A 638 -27.57 13.87 -35.42
C GLU A 638 -29.04 14.09 -35.81
N ASN A 639 -29.26 14.43 -37.08
CA ASN A 639 -30.60 14.62 -37.59
C ASN A 639 -31.36 13.28 -37.60
N GLY A 640 -32.60 13.28 -37.11
CA GLY A 640 -33.43 12.09 -36.96
C GLY A 640 -33.25 11.33 -35.65
N ASN A 641 -32.30 11.71 -34.78
CA ASN A 641 -32.06 10.96 -33.54
C ASN A 641 -33.26 10.98 -32.60
N HIS A 642 -33.53 9.85 -31.94
CA HIS A 642 -34.42 9.79 -30.79
C HIS A 642 -33.57 9.66 -29.53
N LEU A 643 -33.60 10.70 -28.70
CA LEU A 643 -32.88 10.78 -27.43
C LEU A 643 -33.85 10.50 -26.28
N VAL A 644 -33.43 9.65 -25.33
CA VAL A 644 -34.18 9.41 -24.10
C VAL A 644 -33.39 9.95 -22.93
N PHE A 645 -33.99 10.87 -22.17
CA PHE A 645 -33.42 11.44 -20.95
C PHE A 645 -34.13 10.86 -19.74
N ILE A 646 -33.39 10.28 -18.80
CA ILE A 646 -33.92 9.68 -17.58
C ILE A 646 -33.31 10.43 -16.39
N ALA A 647 -34.09 11.33 -15.81
CA ALA A 647 -33.67 12.30 -14.81
C ALA A 647 -34.29 12.01 -13.44
N GLY A 648 -33.52 12.21 -12.37
CA GLY A 648 -34.00 12.14 -10.99
C GLY A 648 -33.63 13.40 -10.19
N GLY A 649 -34.61 14.17 -9.73
CA GLY A 649 -34.39 15.41 -9.00
C GLY A 649 -33.47 16.38 -9.74
N THR A 650 -32.31 16.72 -9.17
CA THR A 650 -31.30 17.60 -9.79
C THR A 650 -30.64 17.01 -11.03
N GLY A 651 -30.80 15.71 -11.29
CA GLY A 651 -30.35 15.08 -12.53
C GLY A 651 -31.06 15.61 -13.78
N LEU A 652 -32.07 16.47 -13.63
CA LEU A 652 -32.68 17.22 -14.74
C LEU A 652 -31.74 18.30 -15.30
N PHE A 653 -30.85 18.87 -14.49
CA PHE A 653 -30.09 20.07 -14.84
C PHE A 653 -29.20 19.92 -16.10
N PRO A 654 -28.50 18.80 -16.34
CA PRO A 654 -27.76 18.59 -17.58
C PRO A 654 -28.62 18.66 -18.85
N PHE A 655 -29.93 18.47 -18.73
CA PHE A 655 -30.87 18.43 -19.85
C PHE A 655 -31.63 19.74 -20.08
N LEU A 656 -31.57 20.73 -19.17
CA LEU A 656 -32.40 21.93 -19.32
C LEU A 656 -32.00 22.78 -20.54
N ASP A 657 -30.70 22.89 -20.83
CA ASP A 657 -30.21 23.69 -21.94
C ASP A 657 -30.61 23.09 -23.30
N ILE A 658 -30.53 21.76 -23.44
CA ILE A 658 -30.99 21.04 -24.64
C ILE A 658 -32.52 21.07 -24.79
N LEU A 659 -33.27 21.07 -23.68
CA LEU A 659 -34.73 21.23 -23.70
C LEU A 659 -35.15 22.65 -24.13
N GLU A 660 -34.40 23.68 -23.71
CA GLU A 660 -34.64 25.04 -24.19
C GLU A 660 -34.33 25.18 -25.68
N TYR A 661 -33.26 24.53 -26.16
CA TYR A 661 -32.96 24.45 -27.58
C TYR A 661 -34.09 23.77 -28.36
N GLN A 662 -34.62 22.66 -27.85
CA GLN A 662 -35.78 21.96 -28.44
C GLN A 662 -37.06 22.83 -28.47
N LEU A 663 -37.25 23.68 -27.45
CA LEU A 663 -38.35 24.64 -27.43
C LEU A 663 -38.24 25.65 -28.56
N LYS A 664 -37.04 26.20 -28.81
CA LYS A 664 -36.82 27.10 -29.96
C LYS A 664 -37.07 26.40 -31.29
N LEU A 665 -36.57 25.17 -31.45
CA LEU A 665 -36.86 24.34 -32.64
C LEU A 665 -38.35 24.12 -32.86
N THR A 666 -39.11 23.91 -31.78
CA THR A 666 -40.56 23.75 -31.84
C THR A 666 -41.25 25.02 -32.29
N TYR A 667 -40.87 26.19 -31.75
CA TYR A 667 -41.41 27.46 -32.22
C TYR A 667 -41.15 27.67 -33.72
N HIS A 668 -39.91 27.46 -34.18
CA HIS A 668 -39.58 27.61 -35.60
C HIS A 668 -40.35 26.63 -36.48
N SER A 669 -40.50 25.38 -36.07
CA SER A 669 -41.25 24.38 -36.82
C SER A 669 -42.73 24.76 -36.98
N ILE A 670 -43.34 25.29 -35.92
CA ILE A 670 -44.73 25.77 -35.96
C ILE A 670 -44.85 27.02 -36.85
N LEU A 671 -43.94 27.99 -36.72
CA LEU A 671 -43.95 29.18 -37.56
C LEU A 671 -43.75 28.84 -39.03
N LEU A 672 -42.81 27.94 -39.34
CA LEU A 672 -42.56 27.47 -40.70
C LEU A 672 -43.81 26.84 -41.30
N LYS A 673 -44.48 25.97 -40.53
CA LYS A 673 -45.71 25.29 -40.93
C LYS A 673 -46.87 26.26 -41.17
N GLN A 674 -47.06 27.24 -40.31
CA GLN A 674 -48.24 28.12 -40.35
C GLN A 674 -48.06 29.36 -41.23
N PHE A 675 -46.84 29.89 -41.34
CA PHE A 675 -46.56 31.20 -41.93
C PHE A 675 -45.41 31.20 -42.95
N GLY A 676 -44.74 30.07 -43.18
CA GLY A 676 -43.65 29.95 -44.15
C GLY A 676 -42.28 30.43 -43.64
N GLN A 677 -41.30 30.49 -44.54
CA GLN A 677 -39.88 30.75 -44.23
C GLN A 677 -39.62 32.16 -43.67
N ASP A 678 -40.37 33.18 -44.08
CA ASP A 678 -40.10 34.54 -43.63
C ASP A 678 -40.38 34.71 -42.13
N ALA A 679 -41.40 34.01 -41.61
CA ALA A 679 -41.74 34.05 -40.19
C ALA A 679 -40.69 33.36 -39.30
N THR A 680 -39.90 32.42 -39.84
CA THR A 680 -38.91 31.69 -39.05
C THR A 680 -37.67 32.51 -38.75
N GLN A 681 -37.38 33.54 -39.55
CA GLN A 681 -36.23 34.44 -39.38
C GLN A 681 -36.24 35.17 -38.02
N ILE A 682 -37.41 35.23 -37.37
CA ILE A 682 -37.60 35.78 -36.02
C ILE A 682 -36.86 34.96 -34.95
N ILE A 683 -36.62 33.67 -35.20
CA ILE A 683 -36.01 32.74 -34.24
C ILE A 683 -34.68 32.23 -34.79
N ASN A 684 -33.59 32.76 -34.25
CA ASN A 684 -32.25 32.25 -34.56
C ASN A 684 -31.98 30.94 -33.80
N ILE A 685 -31.85 29.83 -34.53
CA ILE A 685 -31.61 28.48 -33.97
C ILE A 685 -30.23 27.94 -34.35
N GLY A 686 -29.45 28.68 -35.14
CA GLY A 686 -28.20 28.19 -35.71
C GLY A 686 -28.43 26.97 -36.61
N LEU A 687 -27.60 25.95 -36.46
CA LEU A 687 -27.70 24.72 -37.26
C LEU A 687 -28.92 23.89 -36.83
N ILE A 688 -29.95 23.84 -37.67
CA ILE A 688 -31.17 23.06 -37.42
C ILE A 688 -30.84 21.57 -37.51
N LYS A 689 -31.06 20.86 -36.42
CA LYS A 689 -31.13 19.39 -36.41
C LYS A 689 -32.49 18.99 -35.88
N ASN A 690 -33.23 18.19 -36.65
CA ASN A 690 -34.48 17.62 -36.16
C ASN A 690 -34.14 16.40 -35.33
N PHE A 691 -34.64 16.33 -34.11
CA PHE A 691 -34.50 15.16 -33.25
C PHE A 691 -35.70 15.09 -32.31
N LYS A 692 -35.92 13.90 -31.76
CA LYS A 692 -36.99 13.61 -30.82
C LYS A 692 -36.41 13.44 -29.43
N ILE A 693 -37.05 14.02 -28.42
CA ILE A 693 -36.71 13.79 -27.01
C ILE A 693 -37.87 13.07 -26.31
N THR A 694 -37.55 12.07 -25.49
CA THR A 694 -38.46 11.54 -24.47
C THR A 694 -37.82 11.71 -23.10
N LEU A 695 -38.44 12.52 -22.24
CA LEU A 695 -37.97 12.82 -20.89
C LEU A 695 -38.76 12.00 -19.86
N PHE A 696 -38.06 11.14 -19.13
CA PHE A 696 -38.53 10.49 -17.90
C PHE A 696 -37.98 11.27 -16.71
N LEU A 697 -38.84 11.87 -15.90
CA LEU A 697 -38.41 12.69 -14.76
C LEU A 697 -39.01 12.18 -13.45
N ALA A 698 -38.18 11.77 -12.50
CA ALA A 698 -38.59 11.41 -11.16
C ALA A 698 -38.37 12.57 -10.18
N VAL A 699 -39.45 13.07 -9.57
CA VAL A 699 -39.42 14.14 -8.56
C VAL A 699 -40.31 13.80 -7.37
N ASN A 700 -40.08 14.45 -6.23
CA ASN A 700 -40.86 14.19 -5.01
C ASN A 700 -42.08 15.11 -4.91
N SER A 701 -41.97 16.35 -5.36
CA SER A 701 -43.03 17.35 -5.32
C SER A 701 -43.05 18.21 -6.59
N LEU A 702 -44.10 19.02 -6.75
CA LEU A 702 -44.19 20.01 -7.82
C LEU A 702 -43.10 21.09 -7.70
N ASP A 703 -42.63 21.40 -6.49
CA ASP A 703 -41.61 22.42 -6.26
C ASP A 703 -40.21 21.98 -6.73
N ASP A 704 -39.98 20.67 -6.86
CA ASP A 704 -38.77 20.12 -7.45
C ASP A 704 -38.75 20.24 -8.99
N LEU A 705 -39.85 20.68 -9.64
CA LEU A 705 -39.95 20.91 -11.08
C LEU A 705 -39.32 22.25 -11.50
N ILE A 706 -37.99 22.33 -11.42
CA ILE A 706 -37.21 23.49 -11.89
C ILE A 706 -37.24 23.54 -13.42
N GLY A 707 -37.32 24.75 -14.00
CA GLY A 707 -37.36 24.95 -15.47
C GLY A 707 -38.71 24.61 -16.11
N LYS A 708 -39.80 24.55 -15.34
CA LYS A 708 -41.16 24.19 -15.81
C LYS A 708 -41.65 24.99 -17.01
N ASP A 709 -41.23 26.25 -17.13
CA ASP A 709 -41.58 27.13 -18.24
C ASP A 709 -40.91 26.71 -19.56
N ILE A 710 -39.90 25.85 -19.53
CA ILE A 710 -39.28 25.25 -20.71
C ILE A 710 -40.10 24.04 -21.17
N TYR A 711 -40.11 22.96 -20.38
CA TYR A 711 -40.65 21.68 -20.84
C TYR A 711 -42.18 21.57 -20.80
N LEU A 712 -42.89 22.31 -19.93
CA LEU A 712 -44.36 22.34 -19.99
C LEU A 712 -44.84 23.14 -21.21
N THR A 713 -44.15 24.25 -21.52
CA THR A 713 -44.41 24.99 -22.76
C THR A 713 -44.12 24.11 -23.97
N LEU A 714 -42.97 23.42 -23.98
CA LEU A 714 -42.63 22.49 -25.06
C LEU A 714 -43.71 21.41 -25.25
N LEU A 715 -44.24 20.84 -24.17
CA LEU A 715 -45.26 19.80 -24.19
C LEU A 715 -46.61 20.29 -24.74
N THR A 716 -47.05 21.47 -24.31
CA THR A 716 -48.32 22.07 -24.79
C THR A 716 -48.31 22.36 -26.30
N LEU A 717 -47.14 22.70 -26.85
CA LEU A 717 -46.95 23.01 -28.27
C LEU A 717 -46.92 21.77 -29.18
N GLN A 718 -46.71 20.58 -28.63
CA GLN A 718 -46.58 19.35 -29.44
C GLN A 718 -47.81 19.06 -30.30
N SER A 719 -49.00 19.45 -29.82
CA SER A 719 -50.27 19.28 -30.55
C SER A 719 -50.35 20.10 -31.85
N GLN A 720 -49.48 21.11 -32.04
CA GLN A 720 -49.47 21.97 -33.22
C GLN A 720 -48.51 21.47 -34.31
N LEU A 721 -47.61 20.55 -33.98
CA LEU A 721 -46.68 19.91 -34.92
C LEU A 721 -47.36 18.76 -35.67
N ASP A 722 -46.94 18.51 -36.90
CA ASP A 722 -47.38 17.31 -37.64
C ASP A 722 -46.81 16.03 -37.00
N ILE A 723 -45.56 16.12 -36.56
CA ILE A 723 -44.85 15.03 -35.89
C ILE A 723 -44.37 15.55 -34.53
N PRO A 724 -45.03 15.16 -33.43
CA PRO A 724 -44.56 15.46 -32.08
C PRO A 724 -43.12 14.98 -31.88
N ASN A 725 -42.25 15.87 -31.43
CA ASN A 725 -40.83 15.62 -31.25
C ASN A 725 -40.40 15.70 -29.77
N PHE A 726 -41.34 15.92 -28.84
CA PHE A 726 -41.11 15.88 -27.41
C PHE A 726 -42.20 15.09 -26.68
N LYS A 727 -41.79 14.24 -25.75
CA LYS A 727 -42.68 13.55 -24.81
C LYS A 727 -42.10 13.61 -23.41
N MET A 728 -42.97 13.74 -22.41
CA MET A 728 -42.55 13.79 -21.00
C MET A 728 -43.42 12.89 -20.13
N ILE A 729 -42.75 12.07 -19.33
CA ILE A 729 -43.35 11.16 -18.36
C ILE A 729 -42.76 11.51 -17.00
N VAL A 730 -43.62 11.85 -16.04
CA VAL A 730 -43.18 12.26 -14.70
C VAL A 730 -43.57 11.19 -13.69
N ARG A 731 -42.59 10.77 -12.90
CA ARG A 731 -42.84 9.94 -11.73
C ARG A 731 -43.03 10.84 -10.51
N GLY A 732 -44.20 10.78 -9.87
CA GLY A 732 -44.53 11.58 -8.70
C GLY A 732 -45.91 11.25 -8.10
N ASN A 733 -46.15 11.69 -6.87
CA ASN A 733 -47.43 11.52 -6.17
C ASN A 733 -48.25 12.83 -6.20
N PHE A 734 -48.39 13.42 -7.38
CA PHE A 734 -49.15 14.65 -7.60
C PHE A 734 -49.85 14.60 -8.96
N LYS A 735 -50.69 15.58 -9.28
CA LYS A 735 -51.32 15.70 -10.60
C LYS A 735 -50.73 16.89 -11.34
N LEU A 736 -50.41 16.69 -12.62
CA LEU A 736 -50.05 17.74 -13.56
C LEU A 736 -50.90 17.52 -14.81
N LYS A 737 -51.60 18.55 -15.29
CA LYS A 737 -52.57 18.37 -16.38
C LYS A 737 -51.88 18.16 -17.73
N GLU A 738 -50.68 18.70 -17.85
CA GLU A 738 -49.94 18.83 -19.09
C GLU A 738 -49.20 17.53 -19.45
N CYS A 739 -48.87 16.68 -18.48
CA CYS A 739 -48.03 15.49 -18.71
C CYS A 739 -48.59 14.21 -18.08
N GLU A 740 -48.10 13.08 -18.59
CA GLU A 740 -48.40 11.76 -18.04
C GLU A 740 -47.69 11.60 -16.69
N ILE A 741 -48.47 11.44 -15.62
CA ILE A 741 -47.94 11.12 -14.28
C ILE A 741 -48.05 9.62 -14.02
N ILE A 742 -46.94 9.00 -13.61
CA ILE A 742 -46.90 7.64 -13.10
C ILE A 742 -46.48 7.62 -11.63
N THR A 743 -47.02 6.68 -10.85
CA THR A 743 -46.65 6.49 -9.44
C THR A 743 -45.54 5.44 -9.28
N GLN A 744 -45.49 4.47 -10.19
CA GLN A 744 -44.52 3.39 -10.19
C GLN A 744 -43.10 3.88 -10.51
N ARG A 745 -42.10 3.15 -10.00
CA ARG A 745 -40.69 3.37 -10.37
C ARG A 745 -40.47 3.04 -11.84
N PHE A 746 -39.46 3.67 -12.44
CA PHE A 746 -39.04 3.31 -13.80
C PHE A 746 -38.60 1.84 -13.82
N ASN A 747 -39.16 1.08 -14.76
CA ASN A 747 -38.89 -0.33 -15.00
C ASN A 747 -39.02 -0.60 -16.51
N ALA A 748 -38.65 -1.80 -16.95
CA ALA A 748 -38.71 -2.18 -18.37
C ALA A 748 -40.11 -1.97 -18.98
N GLN A 749 -41.17 -2.31 -18.24
CA GLN A 749 -42.55 -2.15 -18.69
C GLN A 749 -42.91 -0.69 -18.91
N VAL A 750 -42.50 0.22 -18.02
CA VAL A 750 -42.68 1.67 -18.19
C VAL A 750 -42.02 2.12 -19.49
N PHE A 751 -40.75 1.77 -19.69
CA PHE A 751 -40.02 2.21 -20.89
C PHE A 751 -40.68 1.67 -22.16
N LYS A 752 -41.00 0.37 -22.22
CA LYS A 752 -41.71 -0.25 -23.36
C LYS A 752 -43.06 0.41 -23.63
N THR A 753 -43.83 0.71 -22.58
CA THR A 753 -45.15 1.33 -22.71
C THR A 753 -45.07 2.72 -23.34
N PHE A 754 -44.07 3.53 -22.96
CA PHE A 754 -44.02 4.93 -23.40
C PHE A 754 -43.13 5.20 -24.60
N ILE A 755 -42.12 4.35 -24.85
CA ILE A 755 -41.17 4.46 -25.97
C ILE A 755 -41.60 3.55 -27.15
N GLY A 756 -42.12 2.35 -26.86
CA GLY A 756 -42.32 1.29 -27.84
C GLY A 756 -41.06 0.43 -27.97
N ASP A 757 -40.53 0.34 -29.19
CA ASP A 757 -39.26 -0.35 -29.44
C ASP A 757 -38.08 0.43 -28.84
N LEU A 758 -37.45 -0.14 -27.82
CA LEU A 758 -36.29 0.46 -27.14
C LEU A 758 -35.06 0.52 -28.05
N ASN A 759 -34.94 -0.35 -29.04
CA ASN A 759 -33.80 -0.35 -29.97
C ASN A 759 -33.89 0.75 -31.03
N ALA A 760 -35.07 1.35 -31.22
CA ALA A 760 -35.26 2.50 -32.10
C ALA A 760 -34.69 3.80 -31.51
N VAL A 761 -34.34 3.81 -30.23
CA VAL A 761 -33.74 4.97 -29.55
C VAL A 761 -32.26 5.04 -29.88
N SER A 762 -31.80 6.22 -30.32
CA SER A 762 -30.41 6.44 -30.70
C SER A 762 -29.49 6.34 -29.48
N ASN A 763 -29.83 7.03 -28.39
CA ASN A 763 -29.04 7.11 -27.16
C ASN A 763 -29.93 7.30 -25.92
N TYR A 764 -29.55 6.65 -24.82
CA TYR A 764 -30.15 6.85 -23.49
C TYR A 764 -29.19 7.63 -22.59
N PHE A 765 -29.67 8.71 -21.99
CA PHE A 765 -28.92 9.50 -21.00
C PHE A 765 -29.58 9.38 -19.64
N ILE A 766 -28.80 9.01 -18.62
CA ILE A 766 -29.28 8.82 -17.26
C ILE A 766 -28.55 9.80 -16.35
N CYS A 767 -29.30 10.57 -15.56
CA CYS A 767 -28.71 11.41 -14.53
C CYS A 767 -29.63 11.52 -13.31
N GLY A 768 -29.11 11.27 -12.12
CA GLY A 768 -29.88 11.32 -10.88
C GLY A 768 -29.16 10.64 -9.72
N PRO A 769 -29.91 10.24 -8.67
CA PRO A 769 -29.33 9.54 -7.53
C PRO A 769 -28.64 8.23 -7.96
N PRO A 770 -27.53 7.82 -7.31
CA PRO A 770 -26.75 6.64 -7.71
C PRO A 770 -27.58 5.36 -7.86
N ILE A 771 -28.50 5.10 -6.93
CA ILE A 771 -29.39 3.93 -6.97
C ILE A 771 -30.28 3.95 -8.21
N MET A 772 -30.78 5.14 -8.62
CA MET A 772 -31.59 5.28 -9.82
C MET A 772 -30.74 5.02 -11.07
N ASN A 773 -29.53 5.58 -11.13
CA ASN A 773 -28.62 5.39 -12.26
C ASN A 773 -28.31 3.90 -12.45
N GLN A 774 -27.86 3.22 -11.38
CA GLN A 774 -27.54 1.80 -11.39
C GLN A 774 -28.75 0.94 -11.79
N THR A 775 -29.90 1.15 -11.16
CA THR A 775 -31.10 0.34 -11.43
C THR A 775 -31.59 0.54 -12.86
N THR A 776 -31.58 1.79 -13.36
CA THR A 776 -32.03 2.11 -14.72
C THR A 776 -31.08 1.54 -15.77
N GLU A 777 -29.77 1.68 -15.56
CA GLU A 777 -28.76 1.08 -16.44
C GLU A 777 -28.91 -0.43 -16.50
N GLN A 778 -29.10 -1.10 -15.36
CA GLN A 778 -29.35 -2.54 -15.31
C GLN A 778 -30.60 -2.93 -16.11
N ILE A 779 -31.73 -2.22 -15.90
CA ILE A 779 -32.97 -2.46 -16.64
C ILE A 779 -32.76 -2.35 -18.15
N LEU A 780 -32.05 -1.32 -18.61
CA LEU A 780 -31.81 -1.11 -20.05
C LEU A 780 -30.85 -2.16 -20.63
N ASN A 781 -29.82 -2.57 -19.88
CA ASN A 781 -28.92 -3.64 -20.30
C ASN A 781 -29.64 -5.01 -20.38
N GLU A 782 -30.54 -5.31 -19.44
CA GLU A 782 -31.39 -6.51 -19.48
C GLU A 782 -32.31 -6.54 -20.70
N GLU A 783 -32.65 -5.36 -21.24
CA GLU A 783 -33.42 -5.17 -22.48
C GLU A 783 -32.54 -5.12 -23.74
N GLY A 784 -31.23 -5.41 -23.63
CA GLY A 784 -30.30 -5.45 -24.77
C GLY A 784 -29.81 -4.09 -25.25
N ILE A 785 -30.03 -3.02 -24.49
CA ILE A 785 -29.60 -1.66 -24.84
C ILE A 785 -28.16 -1.43 -24.40
N HIS A 786 -27.28 -1.10 -25.34
CA HIS A 786 -25.85 -0.89 -25.08
C HIS A 786 -25.41 0.59 -25.14
N LYS A 787 -26.18 1.46 -25.81
CA LYS A 787 -25.87 2.90 -25.94
C LYS A 787 -26.47 3.70 -24.79
N ILE A 788 -25.85 3.54 -23.61
CA ILE A 788 -26.26 4.21 -22.37
C ILE A 788 -25.14 5.15 -21.91
N THR A 789 -25.48 6.39 -21.60
CA THR A 789 -24.56 7.39 -21.05
C THR A 789 -25.08 7.85 -19.68
N ILE A 790 -24.29 7.60 -18.63
CA ILE A 790 -24.58 8.10 -17.28
C ILE A 790 -23.81 9.41 -17.07
N LEU A 791 -24.53 10.51 -16.86
CA LEU A 791 -23.97 11.85 -16.63
C LEU A 791 -23.64 12.08 -15.16
#